data_AF-A0A9W7ZT43-F1
#
_entry.id   AF-A0A9W7ZT43-F1
#
_cell.length_a   1.000
_cell.length_b   1.000
_cell.length_c   1.000
_cell.angle_alpha   90.00
_cell.angle_beta   90.00
_cell.angle_gamma   90.00
#
_symmetry.space_group_name_H-M   'P 1'
#
loop_
_entity.id
_entity.type
_entity.pdbx_description
1 polymer ?
#
loop_
_entity_poly.entity_id
_entity_poly.type
_entity_poly.pdbx_seq_one_letter_code
_entity_poly.pdbx_strand_id
1 'polypeptide(L)'
;MTQTVNVSAFSHLQLQTGQEAIFQETIEFYAALGFVTVKHTLAHSASVAVKESVWLHLYPTSGSSDDTPLTIRLSLVDGCTAPAPSTPEGKEDAGPPANQLCLVSQDIRQLETFLRERDLAFQHWDVTPSQSLASGDSDLSSVMRDDHHGAWVETTTRDPVGTHLVFTNRKGPFTVQLALPEVAPSRSSGSHSSRSVSETPAAPATVSGPDSKTAEDRPRRIGVLTSGGDAPGMNPAVRAVVRVSIARGCVPYAIYDGYQGLVDGGRKIRQMEWKDVHSFLPSGGTNIGTARCMAFKERTGRLQAAQNLIERGIDALIVIGGDGSLTGADVFRAEWPGLVDELVQQKRIASELAQRYRHLTIVGLVGSIDNDMASTDMTIGAVSSLHRICESVDAISSTAISHSRAFVIEVMGRHCGWLALMAGICTGADWLFIPERPPVDGEWQDRMCETLRQHREMGKRKSIIIISEGAIDSDLRPIKPDDIKDLLCQRLNLDTRVTLLGHVQRGGSPCAYDRFLATVQGVEAVEAVLRANPDTPSPMIGTRENRITCEPLMAAVELTHKVSKSIAKKDFQAAMELRSPDFADVLDAFQGTSTVENAGPKAVPPIPADRRLRMAIIHVGAPAGGMNPATRALVRYAINRGHVPLAINNGFPGLARGEVTELSWMDVDGWSVKGGSRLGTNRDQPTVDLGMVAFQLQQHNIQSLVIVGGFEAYTALVALNHHRPQYPAFCIPTVLIPATISNNVPGTDHSLGADTSLNALVEACDRIKQSASASRRRVFVVETQGGNCGYLATVGGLITGATTSYIPERGVHLEDIQRDVRHLRYRFAESNNSGLGCIVLRNEKCSTTYTTQVLSDILHEESQGLFDSKTTVLGHLLQGGTPSPLDRYRATRLAVRCVQWAEKLAWASLDRAAEAQKSSATKLAPVRSDINITQSATERSELANSASVGETYPDFPGNENLSSMMTQGENRHQHHQHDSSSLAAGTSAPEITGVKLHVGSSISGAYVPLTFHRPRELRPPVYTPTPDSATVIGIVSTAVSFTPVRDLLKVTDFKKRRATRNWWLPVHDLVSLFAKYGMYPGEEQPYESQQQAVTLTGEQVKAMVGSVSGQDEK
;
A
#
# COMPACT_ATOMS: atom_id res chain seq x y z
N MET A 1 36.53 30.37 -42.95
CA MET A 1 37.47 29.50 -42.22
C MET A 1 37.64 30.07 -40.82
N THR A 2 36.78 29.66 -39.89
CA THR A 2 36.91 29.92 -38.45
C THR A 2 37.39 28.61 -37.85
N GLN A 3 38.66 28.55 -37.43
CA GLN A 3 39.21 27.38 -36.74
C GLN A 3 38.48 27.22 -35.41
N THR A 4 37.62 26.22 -35.31
CA THR A 4 37.11 25.69 -34.05
C THR A 4 38.30 25.06 -33.32
N VAL A 5 38.75 25.70 -32.24
CA VAL A 5 39.75 25.13 -31.33
C VAL A 5 39.06 24.01 -30.55
N ASN A 6 39.39 22.75 -30.84
CA ASN A 6 38.98 21.60 -30.03
C ASN A 6 39.87 21.56 -28.77
N VAL A 7 39.38 22.09 -27.65
CA VAL A 7 39.98 21.86 -26.33
C VAL A 7 39.37 20.60 -25.75
N SER A 8 40.12 19.49 -25.71
CA SER A 8 39.64 18.20 -25.23
C SER A 8 39.67 18.03 -23.71
N ALA A 9 40.52 18.78 -22.99
CA ALA A 9 40.60 18.80 -21.52
C ALA A 9 41.51 19.94 -21.01
N PHE A 10 41.37 20.31 -19.73
CA PHE A 10 42.34 21.16 -19.01
C PHE A 10 43.53 20.31 -18.54
N SER A 11 44.78 20.76 -18.83
CA SER A 11 45.98 20.00 -18.42
C SER A 11 46.37 20.23 -16.96
N HIS A 12 46.44 21.49 -16.53
CA HIS A 12 46.70 21.90 -15.15
C HIS A 12 46.35 23.38 -14.94
N LEU A 13 46.06 23.77 -13.69
CA LEU A 13 45.92 25.16 -13.26
C LEU A 13 47.25 25.66 -12.69
N GLN A 14 47.73 26.84 -13.09
CA GLN A 14 48.97 27.40 -12.57
C GLN A 14 48.66 28.55 -11.59
N LEU A 15 49.09 28.40 -10.34
CA LEU A 15 49.00 29.40 -9.29
C LEU A 15 50.40 29.93 -8.93
N GLN A 16 50.52 31.22 -8.68
CA GLN A 16 51.79 31.86 -8.33
C GLN A 16 51.63 32.77 -7.12
N THR A 17 52.59 32.74 -6.21
CA THR A 17 52.65 33.65 -5.06
C THR A 17 54.09 34.13 -4.86
N GLY A 18 54.24 35.35 -4.31
CA GLY A 18 55.54 35.92 -3.94
C GLY A 18 55.87 35.80 -2.46
N GLN A 19 54.97 35.22 -1.66
CA GLN A 19 55.13 35.08 -0.21
C GLN A 19 55.21 33.61 0.18
N GLU A 20 56.27 33.25 0.92
CA GLU A 20 56.53 31.88 1.38
C GLU A 20 55.47 31.38 2.36
N ALA A 21 54.93 32.26 3.21
CA ALA A 21 53.83 31.94 4.12
C ALA A 21 52.56 31.51 3.37
N ILE A 22 52.13 32.31 2.38
CA ILE A 22 50.96 32.00 1.54
C ILE A 22 51.22 30.73 0.72
N PHE A 23 52.45 30.52 0.24
CA PHE A 23 52.82 29.32 -0.51
C PHE A 23 52.59 28.05 0.31
N GLN A 24 53.06 28.03 1.55
CA GLN A 24 52.89 26.90 2.45
C GLN A 24 51.41 26.70 2.85
N GLU A 25 50.71 27.78 3.18
CA GLU A 25 49.29 27.76 3.53
C GLU A 25 48.41 27.22 2.39
N THR A 26 48.74 27.57 1.14
CA THR A 26 48.04 27.09 -0.05
C THR A 26 48.22 25.59 -0.26
N ILE A 27 49.42 25.05 0.02
CA ILE A 27 49.68 23.60 -0.06
C ILE A 27 48.82 22.87 0.98
N GLU A 28 48.80 23.36 2.22
CA GLU A 28 48.02 22.76 3.30
C GLU A 28 46.51 22.84 3.05
N PHE A 29 46.04 23.96 2.49
CA PHE A 29 44.65 24.16 2.09
C PHE A 29 44.19 23.12 1.06
N TYR A 30 44.91 22.98 -0.06
CA TYR A 30 44.54 22.01 -1.10
C TYR A 30 44.76 20.56 -0.65
N ALA A 31 45.77 20.27 0.18
CA ALA A 31 45.95 18.95 0.76
C ALA A 31 44.73 18.52 1.60
N ALA A 32 44.14 19.46 2.36
CA ALA A 32 42.96 19.19 3.16
C ALA A 32 41.69 18.96 2.31
N LEU A 33 41.64 19.49 1.07
CA LEU A 33 40.60 19.18 0.07
C LEU A 33 40.84 17.86 -0.68
N GLY A 34 41.86 17.08 -0.29
CA GLY A 34 42.16 15.76 -0.86
C GLY A 34 43.19 15.76 -2.00
N PHE A 35 43.85 16.90 -2.28
CA PHE A 35 44.95 16.92 -3.25
C PHE A 35 46.21 16.27 -2.66
N VAL A 36 46.96 15.55 -3.49
CA VAL A 36 48.21 14.91 -3.11
C VAL A 36 49.37 15.60 -3.81
N THR A 37 50.45 15.88 -3.09
CA THR A 37 51.68 16.39 -3.70
C THR A 37 52.36 15.30 -4.53
N VAL A 38 52.37 15.48 -5.85
CA VAL A 38 52.97 14.51 -6.80
C VAL A 38 54.42 14.87 -7.11
N LYS A 39 54.75 16.16 -7.13
CA LYS A 39 56.11 16.63 -7.43
C LYS A 39 56.43 17.92 -6.69
N HIS A 40 57.58 17.96 -6.07
CA HIS A 40 58.14 19.15 -5.42
C HIS A 40 59.51 19.45 -6.02
N THR A 41 59.70 20.67 -6.51
CA THR A 41 60.94 21.08 -7.20
C THR A 41 61.46 22.37 -6.59
N LEU A 42 62.65 22.31 -6.00
CA LEU A 42 63.42 23.46 -5.53
C LEU A 42 64.37 23.90 -6.66
N ALA A 43 64.42 25.19 -6.99
CA ALA A 43 65.33 25.67 -8.02
C ALA A 43 66.78 25.65 -7.51
N HIS A 44 67.71 25.09 -8.29
CA HIS A 44 69.15 25.04 -7.98
C HIS A 44 70.00 25.87 -8.97
N SER A 45 69.41 26.85 -9.66
CA SER A 45 70.17 27.76 -10.54
C SER A 45 69.60 29.17 -10.54
N ALA A 46 70.47 30.18 -10.46
CA ALA A 46 70.16 31.61 -10.34
C ALA A 46 69.53 32.28 -11.59
N SER A 47 68.99 31.51 -12.55
CA SER A 47 68.47 32.03 -13.83
C SER A 47 66.98 31.78 -14.09
N VAL A 48 66.19 31.39 -13.08
CA VAL A 48 64.74 31.19 -13.22
C VAL A 48 64.02 31.96 -12.12
N ALA A 49 63.00 32.75 -12.48
CA ALA A 49 62.22 33.59 -11.55
C ALA A 49 61.42 32.80 -10.48
N VAL A 50 61.36 31.47 -10.60
CA VAL A 50 60.64 30.56 -9.71
C VAL A 50 61.62 29.96 -8.69
N LYS A 51 61.46 30.28 -7.41
CA LYS A 51 62.26 29.72 -6.30
C LYS A 51 61.89 28.26 -6.02
N GLU A 52 60.60 27.97 -6.03
CA GLU A 52 60.05 26.69 -5.60
C GLU A 52 58.76 26.40 -6.38
N SER A 53 58.51 25.14 -6.71
CA SER A 53 57.22 24.76 -7.30
C SER A 53 56.74 23.39 -6.84
N VAL A 54 55.45 23.31 -6.55
CA VAL A 54 54.74 22.11 -6.09
C VAL A 54 53.63 21.78 -7.07
N TRP A 55 53.51 20.50 -7.41
CA TRP A 55 52.42 19.95 -8.21
C TRP A 55 51.50 19.16 -7.30
N LEU A 56 50.27 19.64 -7.17
CA LEU A 56 49.19 19.05 -6.38
C LEU A 56 48.21 18.38 -7.34
N HIS A 57 47.83 17.14 -7.05
CA HIS A 57 46.95 16.37 -7.93
C HIS A 57 45.77 15.79 -7.16
N LEU A 58 44.57 15.97 -7.70
CA LEU A 58 43.36 15.35 -7.19
C LEU A 58 42.99 14.17 -8.10
N TYR A 59 43.03 12.97 -7.53
CA TYR A 59 42.63 11.74 -8.22
C TYR A 59 41.11 11.55 -8.15
N PRO A 60 40.46 11.14 -9.25
CA PRO A 60 39.02 10.85 -9.23
C PRO A 60 38.71 9.65 -8.33
N THR A 61 37.65 9.75 -7.55
CA THR A 61 37.25 8.74 -6.55
C THR A 61 36.39 7.62 -7.12
N SER A 62 35.82 7.80 -8.30
CA SER A 62 35.11 6.77 -9.04
C SER A 62 35.89 6.43 -10.30
N GLY A 63 36.13 5.16 -10.60
CA GLY A 63 36.82 4.73 -11.83
C GLY A 63 35.98 4.91 -13.11
N SER A 64 35.07 5.88 -13.14
CA SER A 64 34.22 6.18 -14.29
C SER A 64 35.00 6.91 -15.38
N SER A 65 34.62 6.72 -16.65
CA SER A 65 35.28 7.35 -17.80
C SER A 65 35.07 8.87 -17.89
N ASP A 66 34.16 9.41 -17.07
CA ASP A 66 33.68 10.80 -17.18
C ASP A 66 34.36 11.74 -16.16
N ASP A 67 35.11 11.20 -15.18
CA ASP A 67 35.78 12.01 -14.17
C ASP A 67 37.17 12.47 -14.66
N THR A 68 37.35 13.78 -14.82
CA THR A 68 38.62 14.35 -15.28
C THR A 68 39.53 14.68 -14.08
N PRO A 69 40.80 14.22 -14.04
CA PRO A 69 41.70 14.53 -12.95
C PRO A 69 42.14 16.01 -12.99
N LEU A 70 42.35 16.62 -11.82
CA LEU A 70 42.77 18.02 -11.73
C LEU A 70 44.18 18.13 -11.17
N THR A 71 45.02 18.90 -11.86
CA THR A 71 46.40 19.19 -11.43
C THR A 71 46.56 20.68 -11.19
N ILE A 72 47.12 21.07 -10.04
CA ILE A 72 47.46 22.45 -9.71
C ILE A 72 48.98 22.54 -9.57
N ARG A 73 49.60 23.45 -10.31
CA ARG A 73 51.01 23.81 -10.17
C ARG A 73 51.11 25.13 -9.41
N LEU A 74 51.51 25.07 -8.15
CA LEU A 74 51.81 26.23 -7.33
C LEU A 74 53.29 26.59 -7.46
N SER A 75 53.62 27.87 -7.71
CA SER A 75 55.00 28.35 -7.84
C SER A 75 55.26 29.56 -6.95
N LEU A 76 56.38 29.54 -6.22
CA LEU A 76 56.89 30.69 -5.47
C LEU A 76 57.79 31.52 -6.40
N VAL A 77 57.38 32.75 -6.71
CA VAL A 77 58.02 33.63 -7.71
C VAL A 77 58.38 34.97 -7.08
N ASP A 78 59.62 35.43 -7.25
CA ASP A 78 60.02 36.75 -6.74
C ASP A 78 59.32 37.89 -7.51
N GLY A 79 58.65 38.79 -6.79
CA GLY A 79 58.02 39.99 -7.36
C GLY A 79 56.50 39.92 -7.61
N CYS A 80 55.82 38.83 -7.24
CA CYS A 80 54.36 38.75 -7.27
C CYS A 80 53.72 39.50 -6.08
N THR A 81 53.02 40.60 -6.36
CA THR A 81 52.14 41.28 -5.38
C THR A 81 50.83 40.52 -5.22
N ALA A 82 50.49 40.12 -4.00
CA ALA A 82 49.20 39.49 -3.70
C ALA A 82 48.04 40.44 -4.03
N PRO A 83 46.91 39.95 -4.58
CA PRO A 83 45.70 40.76 -4.66
C PRO A 83 45.25 41.17 -3.25
N ALA A 84 44.83 42.42 -3.07
CA ALA A 84 44.34 42.90 -1.79
C ALA A 84 43.14 42.07 -1.30
N PRO A 85 43.02 41.74 -0.01
CA PRO A 85 41.89 41.01 0.52
C PRO A 85 40.63 41.88 0.38
N SER A 86 39.80 41.62 -0.63
CA SER A 86 38.47 42.20 -0.72
C SER A 86 37.56 41.48 0.28
N THR A 87 37.04 42.21 1.27
CA THR A 87 35.98 41.75 2.17
C THR A 87 34.76 41.27 1.37
N PRO A 88 34.10 40.17 1.75
CA PRO A 88 32.92 39.64 1.06
C PRO A 88 31.64 40.40 1.44
N GLU A 89 31.72 41.72 1.57
CA GLU A 89 30.58 42.59 1.89
C GLU A 89 30.38 43.60 0.75
N GLY A 90 29.61 43.18 -0.25
CA GLY A 90 29.18 44.05 -1.35
C GLY A 90 28.25 43.32 -2.30
N LYS A 91 26.94 43.61 -2.21
CA LYS A 91 25.98 43.33 -3.28
C LYS A 91 26.24 44.32 -4.42
N GLU A 92 27.01 43.93 -5.43
CA GLU A 92 27.03 44.66 -6.70
C GLU A 92 26.99 43.69 -7.89
N ASP A 93 26.06 43.99 -8.80
CA ASP A 93 25.84 43.36 -10.10
C ASP A 93 27.08 43.47 -11.01
N ALA A 94 28.08 42.62 -10.79
CA ALA A 94 29.16 42.38 -11.72
C ALA A 94 29.07 40.93 -12.22
N GLY A 95 29.09 40.73 -13.54
CA GLY A 95 29.11 39.40 -14.16
C GLY A 95 30.22 38.49 -13.60
N PRO A 96 30.14 37.17 -13.83
CA PRO A 96 31.01 36.21 -13.15
C PRO A 96 32.49 36.56 -13.33
N PRO A 97 33.27 36.69 -12.24
CA PRO A 97 34.69 37.05 -12.33
C PRO A 97 35.48 36.02 -13.14
N ALA A 98 36.44 36.50 -13.93
CA ALA A 98 37.12 35.72 -14.99
C ALA A 98 37.95 34.50 -14.53
N ASN A 99 38.15 34.30 -13.22
CA ASN A 99 38.97 33.22 -12.66
C ASN A 99 38.21 32.46 -11.56
N GLN A 100 37.39 31.46 -11.93
CA GLN A 100 36.67 30.58 -10.99
C GLN A 100 37.04 29.12 -11.24
N LEU A 101 37.32 28.39 -10.16
CA LEU A 101 37.45 26.93 -10.18
C LEU A 101 36.20 26.30 -9.57
N CYS A 102 35.47 25.51 -10.35
CA CYS A 102 34.25 24.84 -9.92
C CYS A 102 34.52 23.35 -9.59
N LEU A 103 34.20 22.93 -8.37
CA LEU A 103 34.43 21.60 -7.82
C LEU A 103 33.10 20.97 -7.42
N VAL A 104 32.91 19.69 -7.71
CA VAL A 104 31.67 18.98 -7.36
C VAL A 104 31.85 18.19 -6.08
N SER A 105 30.99 18.44 -5.09
CA SER A 105 30.92 17.65 -3.86
C SER A 105 29.55 17.01 -3.72
N GLN A 106 29.52 15.73 -3.35
CA GLN A 106 28.28 15.02 -3.03
C GLN A 106 27.70 15.45 -1.67
N ASP A 107 28.54 15.96 -0.78
CA ASP A 107 28.15 16.46 0.53
C ASP A 107 28.71 17.87 0.77
N ILE A 108 27.92 18.87 0.36
CA ILE A 108 28.25 20.27 0.58
C ILE A 108 28.22 20.62 2.08
N ARG A 109 27.38 19.97 2.89
CA ARG A 109 27.29 20.27 4.33
C ARG A 109 28.55 19.85 5.09
N GLN A 110 29.15 18.73 4.69
CA GLN A 110 30.45 18.32 5.23
C GLN A 110 31.54 19.35 4.87
N LEU A 111 31.52 19.88 3.64
CA LEU A 111 32.45 20.93 3.21
C LEU A 111 32.25 22.22 4.00
N GLU A 112 31.01 22.67 4.19
CA GLU A 112 30.73 23.86 5.00
C GLU A 112 31.21 23.72 6.43
N THR A 113 31.05 22.53 7.02
CA THR A 113 31.57 22.22 8.36
C THR A 113 33.09 22.32 8.38
N PHE A 114 33.76 21.72 7.38
CA PHE A 114 35.20 21.81 7.20
C PHE A 114 35.70 23.26 7.07
N LEU A 115 35.01 24.10 6.29
CA LEU A 115 35.37 25.52 6.11
C LEU A 115 35.20 26.31 7.42
N ARG A 116 34.15 26.03 8.22
CA ARG A 116 33.94 26.66 9.53
C ARG A 116 35.02 26.31 10.55
N GLU A 117 35.43 25.05 10.61
CA GLU A 117 36.47 24.59 11.55
C GLU A 117 37.84 25.25 11.30
N ARG A 118 38.07 25.72 10.08
CA ARG A 118 39.31 26.38 9.64
C ARG A 118 39.22 27.91 9.62
N ASP A 119 38.11 28.48 10.12
CA ASP A 119 37.83 29.93 10.16
C ASP A 119 37.89 30.62 8.78
N LEU A 120 37.52 29.88 7.72
CA LEU A 120 37.49 30.39 6.34
C LEU A 120 36.10 30.92 5.99
N ALA A 121 36.04 32.15 5.47
CA ALA A 121 34.78 32.76 5.03
C ALA A 121 34.22 32.06 3.78
N PHE A 122 32.91 31.79 3.77
CA PHE A 122 32.18 31.26 2.62
C PHE A 122 30.76 31.82 2.53
N GLN A 123 30.17 31.75 1.33
CA GLN A 123 28.77 32.09 1.08
C GLN A 123 28.03 30.89 0.50
N HIS A 124 26.85 30.59 1.08
CA HIS A 124 25.95 29.52 0.65
C HIS A 124 24.79 30.08 -0.17
N TRP A 125 24.51 29.44 -1.32
CA TRP A 125 23.44 29.82 -2.24
C TRP A 125 22.52 28.62 -2.48
N ASP A 126 21.25 28.75 -2.10
CA ASP A 126 20.18 27.83 -2.51
C ASP A 126 19.58 28.32 -3.82
N VAL A 127 19.93 27.70 -4.94
CA VAL A 127 19.43 28.14 -6.23
C VAL A 127 18.18 27.35 -6.62
N THR A 128 17.03 27.99 -6.51
CA THR A 128 15.77 27.42 -7.00
C THR A 128 15.66 27.59 -8.52
N PRO A 129 15.12 26.60 -9.28
CA PRO A 129 15.05 26.65 -10.74
C PRO A 129 14.32 27.86 -11.33
N SER A 130 13.57 28.62 -10.52
CA SER A 130 12.75 29.77 -10.94
C SER A 130 13.53 31.04 -11.30
N GLN A 131 14.85 31.13 -11.05
CA GLN A 131 15.61 32.37 -11.32
C GLN A 131 16.45 32.37 -12.62
N SER A 132 16.57 31.26 -13.36
CA SER A 132 17.37 31.22 -14.61
C SER A 132 16.60 31.47 -15.91
N LEU A 133 15.29 31.74 -15.85
CA LEU A 133 14.43 31.95 -17.03
C LEU A 133 14.50 33.38 -17.62
N ALA A 134 15.43 34.23 -17.16
CA ALA A 134 15.57 35.61 -17.64
C ALA A 134 16.52 35.78 -18.85
N SER A 135 17.28 34.75 -19.25
CA SER A 135 18.11 34.78 -20.47
C SER A 135 17.50 33.89 -21.54
N GLY A 136 16.87 34.51 -22.54
CA GLY A 136 16.12 33.84 -23.61
C GLY A 136 17.00 33.06 -24.59
N ASP A 137 17.41 31.85 -24.21
CA ASP A 137 17.96 30.86 -25.13
C ASP A 137 16.99 29.68 -25.29
N SER A 138 16.54 29.48 -26.53
CA SER A 138 15.41 28.61 -26.90
C SER A 138 15.78 27.16 -27.20
N ASP A 139 16.89 26.62 -26.67
CA ASP A 139 17.42 25.32 -27.12
C ASP A 139 17.88 24.37 -26.00
N LEU A 140 17.11 24.28 -24.91
CA LEU A 140 17.43 23.46 -23.72
C LEU A 140 16.56 22.20 -23.55
N SER A 141 15.94 21.69 -24.60
CA SER A 141 15.16 20.44 -24.56
C SER A 141 16.02 19.16 -24.43
N SER A 142 17.35 19.26 -24.60
CA SER A 142 18.27 18.11 -24.58
C SER A 142 19.02 17.91 -23.25
N VAL A 143 18.98 18.87 -22.31
CA VAL A 143 19.77 18.84 -21.05
C VAL A 143 18.93 18.47 -19.83
N MET A 144 17.60 18.32 -19.96
CA MET A 144 16.71 17.88 -18.87
C MET A 144 16.70 16.35 -18.64
N ARG A 145 17.74 15.63 -19.08
CA ARG A 145 17.86 14.17 -18.92
C ARG A 145 18.81 13.70 -17.82
N ASP A 146 19.58 14.58 -17.19
CA ASP A 146 20.50 14.16 -16.13
C ASP A 146 19.97 14.39 -14.73
N ASP A 147 19.60 13.25 -14.16
CA ASP A 147 19.39 12.84 -12.78
C ASP A 147 20.23 13.60 -11.73
N HIS A 148 19.63 14.49 -10.92
CA HIS A 148 19.89 14.67 -9.47
C HIS A 148 18.89 15.70 -8.88
N HIS A 149 17.80 15.22 -8.27
CA HIS A 149 16.83 16.06 -7.53
C HIS A 149 17.31 16.45 -6.10
N GLY A 150 18.57 16.84 -5.96
CA GLY A 150 19.01 17.63 -4.81
C GLY A 150 18.61 19.09 -5.02
N ALA A 151 18.32 19.85 -3.96
CA ALA A 151 18.32 21.31 -4.09
C ALA A 151 19.66 21.72 -4.70
N TRP A 152 19.68 22.49 -5.79
CA TRP A 152 20.94 22.99 -6.35
C TRP A 152 21.52 23.95 -5.33
N VAL A 153 22.69 23.57 -4.82
CA VAL A 153 23.39 24.32 -3.79
C VAL A 153 24.77 24.67 -4.33
N GLU A 154 25.16 25.93 -4.11
CA GLU A 154 26.51 26.40 -4.37
C GLU A 154 27.11 27.04 -3.13
N THR A 155 28.30 26.59 -2.75
CA THR A 155 29.09 27.21 -1.69
C THR A 155 30.33 27.82 -2.32
N THR A 156 30.57 29.11 -2.07
CA THR A 156 31.71 29.83 -2.65
C THR A 156 32.69 30.27 -1.57
N THR A 157 33.99 30.16 -1.84
CA THR A 157 35.09 30.60 -0.96
C THR A 157 36.30 31.02 -1.80
N ARG A 158 37.40 31.43 -1.16
CA ARG A 158 38.67 31.77 -1.82
C ARG A 158 39.81 30.95 -1.24
N ASP A 159 40.78 30.56 -2.08
CA ASP A 159 42.05 30.00 -1.61
C ASP A 159 42.97 31.11 -1.02
N PRO A 160 44.07 30.75 -0.33
CA PRO A 160 45.01 31.73 0.23
C PRO A 160 45.73 32.62 -0.80
N VAL A 161 45.73 32.25 -2.10
CA VAL A 161 46.28 33.06 -3.20
C VAL A 161 45.24 34.02 -3.79
N GLY A 162 43.96 33.87 -3.42
CA GLY A 162 42.83 34.71 -3.84
C GLY A 162 41.97 34.13 -4.97
N THR A 163 42.22 32.90 -5.41
CA THR A 163 41.43 32.19 -6.44
C THR A 163 40.02 31.90 -5.92
N HIS A 164 39.00 32.20 -6.73
CA HIS A 164 37.62 31.87 -6.38
C HIS A 164 37.34 30.38 -6.57
N LEU A 165 36.85 29.75 -5.51
CA LEU A 165 36.42 28.35 -5.51
C LEU A 165 34.89 28.30 -5.38
N VAL A 166 34.26 27.56 -6.28
CA VAL A 166 32.81 27.29 -6.27
C VAL A 166 32.63 25.79 -6.05
N PHE A 167 31.85 25.42 -5.06
CA PHE A 167 31.50 24.03 -4.78
C PHE A 167 30.03 23.80 -5.07
N THR A 168 29.72 22.83 -5.92
CA THR A 168 28.34 22.55 -6.33
C THR A 168 28.01 21.06 -6.26
N ASN A 169 26.72 20.73 -6.14
CA ASN A 169 26.23 19.36 -6.20
C ASN A 169 25.71 18.99 -7.61
N ARG A 170 25.90 19.87 -8.60
CA ARG A 170 25.52 19.65 -10.00
C ARG A 170 26.73 19.27 -10.86
N LYS A 171 26.61 18.19 -11.64
CA LYS A 171 27.64 17.79 -12.62
C LYS A 171 27.57 18.66 -13.88
N GLY A 172 28.72 19.05 -14.42
CA GLY A 172 28.87 19.79 -15.68
C GLY A 172 30.07 19.30 -16.48
N PRO A 173 30.22 19.70 -17.76
CA PRO A 173 31.28 19.19 -18.65
C PRO A 173 32.72 19.53 -18.23
N PHE A 174 32.91 20.37 -17.20
CA PHE A 174 34.22 20.77 -16.68
C PHE A 174 34.35 20.57 -15.16
N THR A 175 33.49 19.75 -14.55
CA THR A 175 33.48 19.58 -13.09
C THR A 175 34.34 18.41 -12.61
N VAL A 176 35.01 18.58 -11.46
CA VAL A 176 35.89 17.57 -10.84
C VAL A 176 35.30 17.14 -9.50
N GLN A 177 35.19 15.83 -9.25
CA GLN A 177 34.58 15.29 -8.03
C GLN A 177 35.55 15.29 -6.84
N LEU A 178 35.15 15.88 -5.71
CA LEU A 178 35.91 15.95 -4.48
C LEU A 178 35.52 14.81 -3.51
N ALA A 179 36.49 14.31 -2.74
CA ALA A 179 36.24 13.43 -1.60
C ALA A 179 36.93 13.98 -0.36
N LEU A 180 36.13 14.42 0.62
CA LEU A 180 36.63 14.91 1.90
C LEU A 180 36.96 13.72 2.82
N PRO A 181 38.07 13.75 3.57
CA PRO A 181 38.34 12.75 4.61
C PRO A 181 37.29 12.80 5.73
N GLU A 182 36.88 11.63 6.25
CA GLU A 182 35.92 11.53 7.37
C GLU A 182 36.46 12.25 8.62
N VAL A 183 35.75 13.27 9.10
CA VAL A 183 36.05 13.94 10.37
C VAL A 183 35.51 13.07 11.50
N ALA A 184 36.41 12.41 12.23
CA ALA A 184 36.04 11.64 13.43
C ALA A 184 35.60 12.61 14.55
N PRO A 185 34.50 12.32 15.29
CA PRO A 185 34.05 13.18 16.38
C PRO A 185 35.08 13.25 17.53
N SER A 186 35.31 14.46 18.03
CA SER A 186 36.24 14.76 19.13
C SER A 186 35.91 13.93 20.38
N ARG A 187 36.77 12.95 20.69
CA ARG A 187 36.71 12.18 21.95
C ARG A 187 37.42 12.94 23.06
N SER A 188 36.72 13.15 24.16
CA SER A 188 37.28 13.62 25.42
C SER A 188 38.31 12.62 25.96
N SER A 189 39.38 13.19 26.52
CA SER A 189 40.57 12.53 27.05
C SER A 189 40.27 11.53 28.18
N GLY A 190 40.76 10.31 28.03
CA GLY A 190 40.87 9.30 29.08
C GLY A 190 41.97 8.29 28.76
N SER A 191 42.96 8.19 29.65
CA SER A 191 44.30 7.59 29.54
C SER A 191 44.47 6.17 28.96
N HIS A 192 45.58 6.00 28.23
CA HIS A 192 46.17 4.79 27.66
C HIS A 192 46.55 3.65 28.64
N SER A 193 46.54 2.40 28.15
CA SER A 193 47.75 1.54 28.01
C SER A 193 47.46 0.29 27.15
N SER A 194 47.94 0.25 25.89
CA SER A 194 49.07 -0.58 25.40
C SER A 194 48.82 -2.10 25.25
N ARG A 195 48.74 -2.60 24.01
CA ARG A 195 49.70 -3.59 23.45
C ARG A 195 49.39 -4.03 22.01
N SER A 196 50.42 -3.84 21.18
CA SER A 196 50.93 -4.64 20.05
C SER A 196 50.05 -5.64 19.29
N VAL A 197 50.06 -5.42 17.97
CA VAL A 197 49.75 -6.34 16.86
C VAL A 197 50.72 -7.53 16.82
N SER A 198 50.20 -8.75 16.72
CA SER A 198 50.81 -9.83 15.93
C SER A 198 49.88 -11.04 15.79
N GLU A 199 49.86 -11.58 14.56
CA GLU A 199 49.56 -12.98 14.17
C GLU A 199 48.10 -13.39 13.87
N THR A 200 47.88 -13.61 12.58
CA THR A 200 46.92 -14.55 11.98
C THR A 200 46.94 -15.93 12.63
N PRO A 201 45.78 -16.58 12.72
CA PRO A 201 45.68 -18.03 12.50
C PRO A 201 44.58 -18.32 11.46
N ALA A 202 44.89 -18.97 10.34
CA ALA A 202 44.98 -20.43 10.19
C ALA A 202 43.68 -21.15 10.62
N ALA A 203 43.01 -21.74 9.62
CA ALA A 203 41.83 -22.58 9.75
C ALA A 203 42.04 -23.77 10.71
N PRO A 204 40.98 -24.29 11.35
CA PRO A 204 40.97 -25.66 11.82
C PRO A 204 39.93 -26.49 11.07
N ALA A 205 40.44 -27.42 10.27
CA ALA A 205 39.75 -28.68 10.03
C ALA A 205 40.24 -29.68 11.08
N THR A 206 39.35 -30.17 11.95
CA THR A 206 39.49 -31.51 12.55
C THR A 206 38.12 -32.06 12.89
N VAL A 207 37.86 -33.22 12.31
CA VAL A 207 36.76 -34.16 12.56
C VAL A 207 36.80 -34.64 14.01
N SER A 208 35.71 -34.48 14.74
CA SER A 208 35.47 -35.17 16.01
C SER A 208 34.43 -36.29 15.81
N GLY A 209 34.79 -37.51 16.20
CA GLY A 209 33.95 -38.71 16.13
C GLY A 209 32.70 -38.68 17.04
N PRO A 210 31.87 -39.73 16.99
CA PRO A 210 30.59 -39.78 17.69
C PRO A 210 30.80 -40.04 19.18
N ASP A 211 29.83 -39.62 19.99
CA ASP A 211 29.67 -39.85 21.44
C ASP A 211 30.21 -38.77 22.40
N SER A 212 29.49 -37.65 22.48
CA SER A 212 29.05 -37.08 23.77
C SER A 212 27.96 -36.02 23.57
N LYS A 213 26.67 -36.40 23.66
CA LYS A 213 25.56 -35.44 23.79
C LYS A 213 25.04 -35.51 25.23
N THR A 214 25.16 -34.40 25.97
CA THR A 214 24.55 -34.21 27.30
C THR A 214 23.02 -34.24 27.19
N ALA A 215 22.33 -34.50 28.31
CA ALA A 215 20.87 -34.68 28.35
C ALA A 215 20.04 -33.46 27.90
N GLU A 216 20.66 -32.27 27.78
CA GLU A 216 20.08 -31.01 27.30
C GLU A 216 20.00 -30.89 25.77
N ASP A 217 20.63 -31.78 25.01
CA ASP A 217 20.80 -31.65 23.56
C ASP A 217 19.78 -32.47 22.73
N ARG A 218 18.56 -32.69 23.29
CA ARG A 218 17.47 -33.39 22.58
C ARG A 218 16.49 -32.40 21.97
N PRO A 219 16.06 -32.62 20.72
CA PRO A 219 15.14 -31.72 20.02
C PRO A 219 13.77 -31.71 20.72
N ARG A 220 13.21 -30.50 20.94
CA ARG A 220 11.85 -30.33 21.48
C ARG A 220 10.81 -31.02 20.59
N ARG A 221 9.74 -31.53 21.20
CA ARG A 221 8.69 -32.27 20.49
C ARG A 221 7.38 -31.51 20.57
N ILE A 222 6.91 -31.03 19.43
CA ILE A 222 5.76 -30.14 19.35
C ILE A 222 4.56 -30.91 18.82
N GLY A 223 3.52 -31.07 19.64
CA GLY A 223 2.23 -31.61 19.21
C GLY A 223 1.37 -30.52 18.58
N VAL A 224 0.68 -30.81 17.48
CA VAL A 224 -0.34 -29.94 16.88
C VAL A 224 -1.67 -30.69 16.76
N LEU A 225 -2.75 -30.03 17.16
CA LEU A 225 -4.11 -30.56 17.04
C LEU A 225 -5.07 -29.50 16.50
N THR A 226 -6.09 -29.94 15.78
CA THR A 226 -7.24 -29.11 15.38
C THR A 226 -8.48 -29.54 16.16
N SER A 227 -9.19 -28.60 16.75
CA SER A 227 -10.37 -28.87 17.58
C SER A 227 -11.48 -27.86 17.32
N GLY A 228 -12.73 -28.28 17.51
CA GLY A 228 -13.92 -27.49 17.23
C GLY A 228 -14.46 -27.69 15.82
N GLY A 229 -15.30 -26.76 15.36
CA GLY A 229 -15.80 -26.78 13.98
C GLY A 229 -14.67 -26.49 13.00
N ASP A 230 -14.72 -27.11 11.83
CA ASP A 230 -13.73 -26.90 10.77
C ASP A 230 -13.81 -25.47 10.22
N ALA A 231 -12.65 -24.96 9.81
CA ALA A 231 -12.47 -23.64 9.21
C ALA A 231 -11.42 -23.74 8.08
N PRO A 232 -11.69 -23.21 6.86
CA PRO A 232 -10.72 -23.21 5.78
C PRO A 232 -9.47 -22.42 6.17
N GLY A 233 -8.32 -23.08 6.27
CA GLY A 233 -7.07 -22.47 6.74
C GLY A 233 -6.39 -23.26 7.86
N MET A 234 -7.12 -24.17 8.52
CA MET A 234 -6.52 -25.08 9.52
C MET A 234 -5.39 -25.93 8.93
N ASN A 235 -5.56 -26.46 7.72
CA ASN A 235 -4.50 -27.20 7.02
C ASN A 235 -3.25 -26.35 6.73
N PRO A 236 -3.34 -25.15 6.14
CA PRO A 236 -2.23 -24.21 6.07
C PRO A 236 -1.51 -23.96 7.41
N ALA A 237 -2.26 -23.79 8.52
CA ALA A 237 -1.68 -23.60 9.85
C ALA A 237 -0.92 -24.84 10.32
N VAL A 238 -1.49 -26.04 10.19
CA VAL A 238 -0.81 -27.31 10.52
C VAL A 238 0.46 -27.48 9.68
N ARG A 239 0.40 -27.16 8.37
CA ARG A 239 1.58 -27.20 7.49
C ARG A 239 2.67 -26.25 7.98
N ALA A 240 2.30 -25.05 8.38
CA ALA A 240 3.23 -24.07 8.92
C ALA A 240 3.93 -24.57 10.18
N VAL A 241 3.15 -25.04 11.15
CA VAL A 241 3.67 -25.61 12.40
C VAL A 241 4.64 -26.76 12.13
N VAL A 242 4.26 -27.72 11.28
CA VAL A 242 5.10 -28.89 10.96
C VAL A 242 6.42 -28.48 10.30
N ARG A 243 6.37 -27.66 9.24
CA ARG A 243 7.56 -27.29 8.48
C ARG A 243 8.51 -26.41 9.29
N VAL A 244 7.98 -25.44 10.03
CA VAL A 244 8.79 -24.54 10.86
C VAL A 244 9.40 -25.30 12.03
N SER A 245 8.66 -26.24 12.65
CA SER A 245 9.23 -27.12 13.69
C SER A 245 10.45 -27.88 13.17
N ILE A 246 10.36 -28.50 11.99
CA ILE A 246 11.49 -29.21 11.37
C ILE A 246 12.64 -28.25 11.06
N ALA A 247 12.35 -27.07 10.51
CA ALA A 247 13.35 -26.06 10.20
C ALA A 247 14.11 -25.56 11.44
N ARG A 248 13.44 -25.53 12.60
CA ARG A 248 14.01 -25.15 13.90
C ARG A 248 14.62 -26.33 14.66
N GLY A 249 14.80 -27.48 14.01
CA GLY A 249 15.37 -28.68 14.64
C GLY A 249 14.46 -29.36 15.67
N CYS A 250 13.17 -29.02 15.71
CA CYS A 250 12.17 -29.68 16.55
C CYS A 250 11.53 -30.87 15.82
N VAL A 251 10.88 -31.76 16.59
CA VAL A 251 10.17 -32.93 16.05
C VAL A 251 8.65 -32.70 16.16
N PRO A 252 7.94 -32.47 15.04
CA PRO A 252 6.49 -32.25 15.08
C PRO A 252 5.70 -33.56 15.18
N TYR A 253 4.60 -33.53 15.93
CA TYR A 253 3.60 -34.59 16.04
C TYR A 253 2.21 -34.05 15.67
N ALA A 254 1.50 -34.76 14.80
CA ALA A 254 0.07 -34.52 14.58
C ALA A 254 -0.75 -35.36 15.55
N ILE A 255 -1.72 -34.73 16.20
CA ILE A 255 -2.71 -35.37 17.06
C ILE A 255 -4.03 -35.39 16.29
N TYR A 256 -4.43 -36.58 15.88
CA TYR A 256 -5.62 -36.78 15.05
C TYR A 256 -6.91 -36.65 15.86
N ASP A 257 -7.99 -36.18 15.24
CA ASP A 257 -9.32 -36.04 15.86
C ASP A 257 -9.35 -35.15 17.12
N GLY A 258 -8.47 -34.16 17.17
CA GLY A 258 -8.41 -33.16 18.23
C GLY A 258 -8.18 -33.75 19.62
N TYR A 259 -8.91 -33.27 20.63
CA TYR A 259 -8.78 -33.76 22.00
C TYR A 259 -9.15 -35.24 22.14
N GLN A 260 -9.98 -35.80 21.25
CA GLN A 260 -10.32 -37.22 21.32
C GLN A 260 -9.10 -38.09 21.06
N GLY A 261 -8.34 -37.81 20.00
CA GLY A 261 -7.10 -38.57 19.77
C GLY A 261 -5.98 -38.24 20.76
N LEU A 262 -6.03 -37.08 21.42
CA LEU A 262 -5.14 -36.79 22.54
C LEU A 262 -5.41 -37.73 23.74
N VAL A 263 -6.68 -38.00 24.04
CA VAL A 263 -7.10 -38.94 25.10
C VAL A 263 -6.88 -40.39 24.68
N ASP A 264 -7.23 -40.76 23.45
CA ASP A 264 -7.09 -42.14 22.96
C ASP A 264 -5.61 -42.55 22.81
N GLY A 265 -4.74 -41.61 22.47
CA GLY A 265 -3.30 -41.83 22.35
C GLY A 265 -2.93 -42.82 21.23
N GLY A 266 -1.82 -43.55 21.43
CA GLY A 266 -1.40 -44.60 20.51
C GLY A 266 -1.18 -44.10 19.08
N ARG A 267 -1.90 -44.68 18.10
CA ARG A 267 -1.78 -44.34 16.67
C ARG A 267 -2.34 -42.96 16.30
N LYS A 268 -3.13 -42.34 17.19
CA LYS A 268 -3.68 -40.99 16.97
C LYS A 268 -2.64 -39.88 17.20
N ILE A 269 -1.51 -40.19 17.83
CA ILE A 269 -0.38 -39.25 17.99
C ILE A 269 0.76 -39.74 17.11
N ARG A 270 0.96 -39.08 15.97
CA ARG A 270 1.89 -39.52 14.93
C ARG A 270 2.95 -38.45 14.67
N GLN A 271 4.21 -38.86 14.62
CA GLN A 271 5.29 -37.98 14.18
C GLN A 271 5.11 -37.60 12.70
N MET A 272 5.30 -36.33 12.38
CA MET A 272 5.14 -35.78 11.04
C MET A 272 6.51 -35.54 10.39
N GLU A 273 6.58 -35.80 9.09
CA GLU A 273 7.72 -35.43 8.24
C GLU A 273 7.36 -34.26 7.32
N TRP A 274 8.37 -33.62 6.72
CA TRP A 274 8.20 -32.50 5.81
C TRP A 274 7.20 -32.77 4.67
N LYS A 275 7.23 -34.00 4.14
CA LYS A 275 6.40 -34.45 3.02
C LYS A 275 4.94 -34.68 3.40
N ASP A 276 4.65 -34.97 4.67
CA ASP A 276 3.31 -35.32 5.13
C ASP A 276 2.32 -34.16 4.98
N VAL A 277 2.81 -32.92 4.94
CA VAL A 277 2.00 -31.68 4.81
C VAL A 277 2.10 -31.02 3.43
N HIS A 278 2.58 -31.73 2.40
CA HIS A 278 2.79 -31.14 1.07
C HIS A 278 1.51 -30.56 0.45
N SER A 279 0.39 -31.28 0.53
CA SER A 279 -0.87 -30.92 -0.12
C SER A 279 -1.82 -30.11 0.78
N PHE A 280 -1.38 -29.66 1.94
CA PHE A 280 -2.26 -29.06 2.94
C PHE A 280 -2.69 -27.62 2.59
N LEU A 281 -1.88 -26.85 1.84
CA LEU A 281 -2.21 -25.47 1.44
C LEU A 281 -3.57 -25.33 0.74
N PRO A 282 -3.87 -26.10 -0.32
CA PRO A 282 -5.16 -26.01 -1.02
C PRO A 282 -6.29 -26.81 -0.37
N SER A 283 -6.02 -27.64 0.65
CA SER A 283 -7.04 -28.49 1.26
C SER A 283 -7.95 -27.71 2.21
N GLY A 284 -9.27 -27.82 1.99
CA GLY A 284 -10.29 -27.38 2.94
C GLY A 284 -10.34 -28.25 4.20
N GLY A 285 -11.04 -27.77 5.23
CA GLY A 285 -11.18 -28.47 6.52
C GLY A 285 -9.84 -28.70 7.24
N THR A 286 -9.73 -29.86 7.90
CA THR A 286 -8.51 -30.32 8.58
C THR A 286 -8.20 -31.79 8.24
N ASN A 287 -7.01 -32.05 7.71
CA ASN A 287 -6.56 -33.38 7.31
C ASN A 287 -6.12 -34.22 8.52
N ILE A 288 -5.89 -33.60 9.67
CA ILE A 288 -5.66 -34.31 10.94
C ILE A 288 -6.98 -34.58 11.69
N GLY A 289 -8.12 -34.11 11.17
CA GLY A 289 -9.43 -34.35 11.77
C GLY A 289 -9.69 -33.49 13.02
N THR A 290 -10.97 -33.38 13.37
CA THR A 290 -11.44 -32.71 14.58
C THR A 290 -12.63 -33.48 15.13
N ALA A 291 -12.68 -33.67 16.44
CA ALA A 291 -13.80 -34.33 17.11
C ALA A 291 -14.13 -33.63 18.43
N ARG A 292 -15.43 -33.61 18.78
CA ARG A 292 -15.86 -33.22 20.14
C ARG A 292 -15.47 -34.32 21.11
N CYS A 293 -14.69 -33.99 22.13
CA CYS A 293 -14.27 -34.94 23.15
C CYS A 293 -15.00 -34.68 24.47
N MET A 294 -15.93 -35.56 24.84
CA MET A 294 -16.60 -35.48 26.14
C MET A 294 -15.68 -35.91 27.28
N ALA A 295 -14.82 -36.91 27.05
CA ALA A 295 -13.88 -37.41 28.06
C ALA A 295 -12.91 -36.32 28.54
N PHE A 296 -12.48 -35.41 27.66
CA PHE A 296 -11.56 -34.33 28.01
C PHE A 296 -12.19 -33.23 28.90
N LYS A 297 -13.53 -33.18 29.00
CA LYS A 297 -14.22 -32.33 29.99
C LYS A 297 -14.03 -32.83 31.42
N GLU A 298 -13.81 -34.14 31.58
CA GLU A 298 -13.54 -34.76 32.86
C GLU A 298 -12.04 -34.79 33.15
N ARG A 299 -11.67 -34.67 34.43
CA ARG A 299 -10.25 -34.71 34.86
C ARG A 299 -9.59 -36.04 34.50
N THR A 300 -10.32 -37.15 34.52
CA THR A 300 -9.82 -38.48 34.15
C THR A 300 -9.38 -38.56 32.69
N GLY A 301 -10.11 -37.93 31.77
CA GLY A 301 -9.69 -37.83 30.36
C GLY A 301 -8.46 -36.95 30.20
N ARG A 302 -8.39 -35.82 30.93
CA ARG A 302 -7.18 -34.97 30.94
C ARG A 302 -5.96 -35.69 31.51
N LEU A 303 -6.13 -36.51 32.56
CA LEU A 303 -5.07 -37.35 33.12
C LEU A 303 -4.52 -38.34 32.07
N GLN A 304 -5.40 -38.99 31.31
CA GLN A 304 -5.01 -39.88 30.21
C GLN A 304 -4.26 -39.13 29.10
N ALA A 305 -4.76 -37.95 28.70
CA ALA A 305 -4.11 -37.08 27.72
C ALA A 305 -2.69 -36.67 28.16
N ALA A 306 -2.51 -36.30 29.43
CA ALA A 306 -1.21 -35.95 29.99
C ALA A 306 -0.22 -37.14 29.93
N GLN A 307 -0.67 -38.35 30.29
CA GLN A 307 0.15 -39.55 30.15
C GLN A 307 0.59 -39.76 28.70
N ASN A 308 -0.33 -39.69 27.74
CA ASN A 308 -0.02 -39.93 26.33
C ASN A 308 1.02 -38.92 25.78
N LEU A 309 0.95 -37.65 26.20
CA LEU A 309 1.95 -36.64 25.82
C LEU A 309 3.33 -36.95 26.40
N ILE A 310 3.40 -37.27 27.70
CA ILE A 310 4.64 -37.58 28.40
C ILE A 310 5.32 -38.83 27.84
N GLU A 311 4.55 -39.89 27.53
CA GLU A 311 5.05 -41.12 26.92
C GLU A 311 5.65 -40.88 25.52
N ARG A 312 5.08 -39.94 24.77
CA ARG A 312 5.60 -39.51 23.45
C ARG A 312 6.72 -38.48 23.57
N GLY A 313 6.98 -37.99 24.78
CA GLY A 313 7.95 -36.95 25.07
C GLY A 313 7.58 -35.57 24.52
N ILE A 314 6.30 -35.31 24.32
CA ILE A 314 5.78 -34.03 23.82
C ILE A 314 5.72 -33.04 24.97
N ASP A 315 6.46 -31.94 24.85
CA ASP A 315 6.61 -30.88 25.86
C ASP A 315 5.92 -29.56 25.46
N ALA A 316 5.50 -29.45 24.21
CA ALA A 316 4.73 -28.32 23.71
C ALA A 316 3.51 -28.76 22.88
N LEU A 317 2.41 -28.04 23.03
CA LEU A 317 1.16 -28.28 22.34
C LEU A 317 0.65 -27.00 21.65
N ILE A 318 0.41 -27.09 20.35
CA ILE A 318 -0.23 -26.03 19.57
C ILE A 318 -1.66 -26.45 19.26
N VAL A 319 -2.63 -25.68 19.75
CA VAL A 319 -4.07 -25.95 19.60
C VAL A 319 -4.66 -24.97 18.60
N ILE A 320 -5.22 -25.49 17.51
CA ILE A 320 -5.90 -24.71 16.47
C ILE A 320 -7.41 -24.92 16.61
N GLY A 321 -8.15 -23.89 16.99
CA GLY A 321 -9.60 -24.02 17.16
C GLY A 321 -10.31 -22.75 17.63
N GLY A 322 -11.61 -22.86 17.89
CA GLY A 322 -12.42 -21.77 18.44
C GLY A 322 -12.28 -21.58 19.95
N ASP A 323 -13.08 -20.66 20.49
CA ASP A 323 -13.16 -20.26 21.91
C ASP A 323 -13.16 -21.44 22.91
N GLY A 324 -14.05 -22.42 22.72
CA GLY A 324 -14.18 -23.56 23.62
C GLY A 324 -12.98 -24.50 23.57
N SER A 325 -12.32 -24.61 22.42
CA SER A 325 -11.11 -25.43 22.29
C SER A 325 -9.92 -24.80 23.00
N LEU A 326 -9.77 -23.49 22.89
CA LEU A 326 -8.71 -22.72 23.56
C LEU A 326 -8.94 -22.65 25.07
N THR A 327 -10.19 -22.50 25.51
CA THR A 327 -10.56 -22.60 26.94
C THR A 327 -10.19 -23.96 27.52
N GLY A 328 -10.47 -25.05 26.79
CA GLY A 328 -10.06 -26.39 27.21
C GLY A 328 -8.54 -26.58 27.30
N ALA A 329 -7.79 -25.90 26.43
CA ALA A 329 -6.33 -25.92 26.45
C ALA A 329 -5.78 -25.24 27.70
N ASP A 330 -6.35 -24.09 28.09
CA ASP A 330 -5.95 -23.37 29.29
C ASP A 330 -6.16 -24.18 30.57
N VAL A 331 -7.37 -24.74 30.73
CA VAL A 331 -7.70 -25.61 31.87
C VAL A 331 -6.72 -26.78 31.96
N PHE A 332 -6.37 -27.37 30.81
CA PHE A 332 -5.41 -28.46 30.75
C PHE A 332 -4.00 -28.05 31.21
N ARG A 333 -3.52 -26.86 30.82
CA ARG A 333 -2.24 -26.33 31.30
C ARG A 333 -2.28 -26.01 32.79
N ALA A 334 -3.35 -25.39 33.28
CA ALA A 334 -3.49 -25.03 34.69
C ALA A 334 -3.49 -26.27 35.60
N GLU A 335 -4.14 -27.35 35.17
CA GLU A 335 -4.17 -28.61 35.91
C GLU A 335 -2.89 -29.46 35.73
N TRP A 336 -2.04 -29.15 34.76
CA TRP A 336 -0.90 -29.99 34.36
C TRP A 336 -0.01 -30.44 35.52
N PRO A 337 0.46 -29.57 36.44
CA PRO A 337 1.33 -30.01 37.54
C PRO A 337 0.64 -31.05 38.43
N GLY A 338 -0.65 -30.85 38.73
CA GLY A 338 -1.44 -31.77 39.53
C GLY A 338 -1.72 -33.09 38.82
N LEU A 339 -1.89 -33.08 37.49
CA LEU A 339 -2.03 -34.29 36.69
C LEU A 339 -0.72 -35.10 36.68
N VAL A 340 0.42 -34.43 36.55
CA VAL A 340 1.74 -35.08 36.60
C VAL A 340 1.99 -35.71 37.96
N ASP A 341 1.68 -35.00 39.06
CA ASP A 341 1.79 -35.52 40.42
C ASP A 341 0.91 -36.76 40.64
N GLU A 342 -0.32 -36.72 40.14
CA GLU A 342 -1.25 -37.84 40.19
C GLU A 342 -0.76 -39.06 39.40
N LEU A 343 -0.18 -38.86 38.21
CA LEU A 343 0.40 -39.94 37.40
C LEU A 343 1.60 -40.62 38.10
N VAL A 344 2.42 -39.85 38.83
CA VAL A 344 3.52 -40.40 39.64
C VAL A 344 2.98 -41.20 40.84
N GLN A 345 1.99 -40.66 41.55
CA GLN A 345 1.36 -41.35 42.68
C GLN A 345 0.71 -42.68 42.26
N GLN A 346 0.06 -42.70 41.10
CA GLN A 346 -0.54 -43.90 40.51
C GLN A 346 0.50 -44.85 39.85
N LYS A 347 1.79 -44.51 39.89
CA LYS A 347 2.89 -45.27 39.25
C LYS A 347 2.69 -45.49 37.75
N ARG A 348 2.00 -44.57 37.07
CA ARG A 348 1.76 -44.60 35.62
C ARG A 348 2.95 -44.03 34.84
N ILE A 349 3.72 -43.12 35.44
CA ILE A 349 4.96 -42.56 34.88
C ILE A 349 6.10 -42.62 35.92
N ALA A 350 7.34 -42.69 35.45
CA ALA A 350 8.52 -42.62 36.31
C ALA A 350 8.76 -41.20 36.83
N SER A 351 9.31 -41.07 38.05
CA SER A 351 9.61 -39.76 38.67
C SER A 351 10.56 -38.89 37.83
N GLU A 352 11.54 -39.51 37.16
CA GLU A 352 12.47 -38.83 36.25
C GLU A 352 11.76 -38.19 35.03
N LEU A 353 10.77 -38.89 34.46
CA LEU A 353 9.94 -38.36 33.37
C LEU A 353 9.05 -37.21 33.86
N ALA A 354 8.51 -37.32 35.06
CA ALA A 354 7.68 -36.29 35.66
C ALA A 354 8.45 -34.98 35.95
N GLN A 355 9.72 -35.09 36.38
CA GLN A 355 10.59 -33.92 36.51
C GLN A 355 10.90 -33.27 35.15
N ARG A 356 11.16 -34.10 34.12
CA ARG A 356 11.47 -33.63 32.78
C ARG A 356 10.30 -32.89 32.12
N TYR A 357 9.08 -33.39 32.26
CA TYR A 357 7.87 -32.82 31.66
C TYR A 357 7.00 -32.08 32.69
N ARG A 358 7.64 -31.47 33.69
CA ARG A 358 6.94 -30.76 34.79
C ARG A 358 6.06 -29.62 34.31
N HIS A 359 6.43 -29.00 33.19
CA HIS A 359 5.73 -27.88 32.59
C HIS A 359 5.29 -28.22 31.17
N LEU A 360 4.06 -27.83 30.82
CA LEU A 360 3.53 -27.91 29.47
C LEU A 360 3.49 -26.51 28.85
N THR A 361 4.07 -26.38 27.66
CA THR A 361 3.92 -25.17 26.85
C THR A 361 2.69 -25.32 25.96
N ILE A 362 1.74 -24.39 26.06
CA ILE A 362 0.57 -24.36 25.17
C ILE A 362 0.51 -23.03 24.43
N VAL A 363 0.32 -23.10 23.11
CA VAL A 363 0.04 -21.96 22.24
C VAL A 363 -1.27 -22.18 21.49
N GLY A 364 -2.11 -21.14 21.45
CA GLY A 364 -3.41 -21.17 20.77
C GLY A 364 -3.41 -20.45 19.42
N LEU A 365 -4.02 -21.05 18.40
CA LEU A 365 -4.38 -20.40 17.13
C LEU A 365 -5.91 -20.40 16.97
N VAL A 366 -6.48 -19.28 16.53
CA VAL A 366 -7.93 -19.14 16.42
C VAL A 366 -8.42 -19.59 15.05
N GLY A 367 -8.84 -20.86 14.96
CA GLY A 367 -9.49 -21.44 13.79
C GLY A 367 -11.01 -21.38 13.92
N SER A 368 -11.63 -20.32 13.40
CA SER A 368 -13.08 -20.08 13.48
C SER A 368 -13.54 -19.33 12.23
N ILE A 369 -14.72 -19.68 11.70
CA ILE A 369 -15.36 -18.91 10.62
C ILE A 369 -16.15 -17.71 11.17
N ASP A 370 -16.50 -17.72 12.46
CA ASP A 370 -17.46 -16.80 13.06
C ASP A 370 -16.86 -15.39 13.28
N ASN A 371 -15.53 -15.28 13.29
CA ASN A 371 -14.76 -14.08 13.67
C ASN A 371 -15.18 -13.49 15.03
N ASP A 372 -15.40 -14.37 16.00
CA ASP A 372 -16.01 -14.06 17.29
C ASP A 372 -15.01 -13.79 18.42
N MET A 373 -13.72 -14.02 18.19
CA MET A 373 -12.65 -13.82 19.18
C MET A 373 -12.22 -12.35 19.26
N ALA A 374 -12.52 -11.69 20.38
CA ALA A 374 -12.39 -10.24 20.53
C ALA A 374 -10.94 -9.69 20.46
N SER A 375 -9.94 -10.52 20.75
CA SER A 375 -8.52 -10.12 20.78
C SER A 375 -7.80 -10.19 19.43
N THR A 376 -8.49 -10.63 18.37
CA THR A 376 -7.93 -10.69 17.02
C THR A 376 -8.90 -10.05 16.02
N ASP A 377 -8.38 -9.28 15.07
CA ASP A 377 -9.18 -8.61 14.04
C ASP A 377 -9.81 -9.61 13.05
N MET A 378 -9.10 -10.70 12.78
CA MET A 378 -9.53 -11.77 11.88
C MET A 378 -9.14 -13.14 12.45
N THR A 379 -10.07 -14.09 12.39
CA THR A 379 -9.81 -15.51 12.69
C THR A 379 -9.54 -16.31 11.41
N ILE A 380 -8.75 -17.38 11.53
CA ILE A 380 -8.44 -18.26 10.40
C ILE A 380 -9.74 -18.92 9.90
N GLY A 381 -10.13 -18.61 8.66
CA GLY A 381 -11.28 -19.17 7.95
C GLY A 381 -12.48 -18.23 7.81
N ALA A 382 -12.48 -17.09 8.52
CA ALA A 382 -13.57 -16.10 8.43
C ALA A 382 -13.71 -15.54 7.01
N VAL A 383 -12.60 -15.17 6.37
CA VAL A 383 -12.61 -14.61 5.01
C VAL A 383 -13.02 -15.65 3.98
N SER A 384 -12.54 -16.89 4.11
CA SER A 384 -12.95 -17.99 3.23
C SER A 384 -14.44 -18.31 3.35
N SER A 385 -15.01 -18.27 4.56
CA SER A 385 -16.46 -18.38 4.77
C SER A 385 -17.21 -17.23 4.07
N LEU A 386 -16.71 -16.00 4.20
CA LEU A 386 -17.26 -14.83 3.49
C LEU A 386 -17.23 -14.99 1.96
N HIS A 387 -16.19 -15.59 1.40
CA HIS A 387 -16.15 -15.97 -0.03
C HIS A 387 -17.29 -16.91 -0.40
N ARG A 388 -17.52 -17.99 0.38
CA ARG A 388 -18.60 -18.95 0.12
C ARG A 388 -19.98 -18.30 0.18
N ILE A 389 -20.18 -17.39 1.13
CA ILE A 389 -21.42 -16.61 1.23
C ILE A 389 -21.58 -15.75 -0.03
N CYS A 390 -20.60 -14.92 -0.37
CA CYS A 390 -20.68 -14.02 -1.51
C CYS A 390 -20.89 -14.77 -2.84
N GLU A 391 -20.17 -15.88 -3.07
CA GLU A 391 -20.35 -16.74 -4.25
C GLU A 391 -21.79 -17.26 -4.37
N SER A 392 -22.37 -17.69 -3.24
CA SER A 392 -23.74 -18.19 -3.19
C SER A 392 -24.76 -17.08 -3.46
N VAL A 393 -24.58 -15.90 -2.84
CA VAL A 393 -25.48 -14.75 -3.05
C VAL A 393 -25.35 -14.17 -4.46
N ASP A 394 -24.15 -14.17 -5.04
CA ASP A 394 -23.89 -13.71 -6.41
C ASP A 394 -24.59 -14.66 -7.40
N ALA A 395 -24.55 -15.98 -7.17
CA ALA A 395 -25.29 -16.96 -7.95
C ALA A 395 -26.82 -16.75 -7.84
N ILE A 396 -27.35 -16.59 -6.62
CA ILE A 396 -28.78 -16.32 -6.37
C ILE A 396 -29.22 -15.00 -7.01
N SER A 397 -28.37 -13.99 -6.98
CA SER A 397 -28.67 -12.66 -7.53
C SER A 397 -29.04 -12.71 -9.02
N SER A 398 -28.42 -13.61 -9.79
CA SER A 398 -28.70 -13.74 -11.23
C SER A 398 -30.15 -14.19 -11.49
N THR A 399 -30.66 -15.17 -10.75
CA THR A 399 -32.05 -15.65 -10.87
C THR A 399 -33.06 -14.71 -10.20
N ALA A 400 -32.65 -14.04 -9.12
CA ALA A 400 -33.50 -13.06 -8.43
C ALA A 400 -33.90 -11.88 -9.33
N ILE A 401 -32.98 -11.39 -10.16
CA ILE A 401 -33.24 -10.29 -11.11
C ILE A 401 -34.24 -10.71 -12.19
N SER A 402 -34.10 -11.94 -12.71
CA SER A 402 -34.96 -12.47 -13.80
C SER A 402 -36.42 -12.56 -13.39
N HIS A 403 -36.69 -13.01 -12.16
CA HIS A 403 -38.06 -13.20 -11.66
C HIS A 403 -38.55 -12.09 -10.73
N SER A 404 -37.78 -11.03 -10.55
CA SER A 404 -38.09 -9.93 -9.62
C SER A 404 -38.44 -10.40 -8.20
N ARG A 405 -37.65 -11.32 -7.65
CA ARG A 405 -37.92 -12.03 -6.37
C ARG A 405 -37.23 -11.43 -5.16
N ALA A 406 -37.72 -11.82 -3.98
CA ALA A 406 -37.03 -11.61 -2.72
C ALA A 406 -36.35 -12.89 -2.23
N PHE A 407 -35.17 -12.76 -1.63
CA PHE A 407 -34.43 -13.87 -1.01
C PHE A 407 -34.04 -13.50 0.41
N VAL A 408 -34.31 -14.42 1.33
CA VAL A 408 -33.83 -14.38 2.72
C VAL A 408 -32.71 -15.40 2.84
N ILE A 409 -31.51 -14.96 3.18
CA ILE A 409 -30.30 -15.78 3.17
C ILE A 409 -29.78 -15.90 4.60
N GLU A 410 -29.83 -17.11 5.15
CA GLU A 410 -29.29 -17.41 6.47
C GLU A 410 -27.80 -17.75 6.41
N VAL A 411 -27.03 -17.03 7.22
CA VAL A 411 -25.57 -17.05 7.28
C VAL A 411 -25.14 -17.54 8.67
N MET A 412 -24.09 -18.35 8.74
CA MET A 412 -23.53 -18.82 10.02
C MET A 412 -22.81 -17.68 10.76
N GLY A 413 -22.44 -17.89 12.02
CA GLY A 413 -21.75 -16.89 12.86
C GLY A 413 -22.02 -17.01 14.37
N ARG A 414 -22.87 -17.94 14.78
CA ARG A 414 -23.35 -18.29 16.13
C ARG A 414 -23.78 -17.11 16.98
N HIS A 415 -22.80 -16.40 17.55
CA HIS A 415 -22.99 -15.26 18.44
C HIS A 415 -22.39 -13.97 17.87
N CYS A 416 -21.96 -13.99 16.60
CA CYS A 416 -21.35 -12.87 15.92
C CYS A 416 -22.01 -12.60 14.57
N GLY A 417 -22.34 -11.33 14.33
CA GLY A 417 -22.91 -10.84 13.08
C GLY A 417 -21.88 -10.52 11.99
N TRP A 418 -20.58 -10.77 12.21
CA TRP A 418 -19.51 -10.33 11.30
C TRP A 418 -19.69 -10.84 9.87
N LEU A 419 -19.95 -12.15 9.71
CA LEU A 419 -20.17 -12.75 8.39
C LEU A 419 -21.39 -12.14 7.68
N ALA A 420 -22.50 -11.96 8.41
CA ALA A 420 -23.72 -11.39 7.87
C ALA A 420 -23.52 -9.92 7.46
N LEU A 421 -22.86 -9.11 8.29
CA LEU A 421 -22.55 -7.71 8.02
C LEU A 421 -21.66 -7.55 6.79
N MET A 422 -20.54 -8.26 6.76
CA MET A 422 -19.60 -8.20 5.64
C MET A 422 -20.25 -8.69 4.34
N ALA A 423 -21.03 -9.78 4.41
CA ALA A 423 -21.79 -10.28 3.26
C ALA A 423 -22.83 -9.26 2.78
N GLY A 424 -23.51 -8.57 3.70
CA GLY A 424 -24.50 -7.53 3.40
C GLY A 424 -23.90 -6.42 2.54
N ILE A 425 -22.71 -5.95 2.90
CA ILE A 425 -21.99 -4.93 2.13
C ILE A 425 -21.50 -5.48 0.80
N CYS A 426 -20.85 -6.64 0.81
CA CYS A 426 -20.24 -7.23 -0.39
C CYS A 426 -21.26 -7.57 -1.48
N THR A 427 -22.49 -7.90 -1.08
CA THR A 427 -23.56 -8.32 -2.00
C THR A 427 -24.56 -7.21 -2.30
N GLY A 428 -24.52 -6.11 -1.54
CA GLY A 428 -25.48 -5.01 -1.66
C GLY A 428 -26.88 -5.41 -1.17
N ALA A 429 -26.93 -6.10 -0.03
CA ALA A 429 -28.17 -6.50 0.63
C ALA A 429 -29.03 -5.27 0.99
N ASP A 430 -30.34 -5.45 0.92
CA ASP A 430 -31.32 -4.43 1.26
C ASP A 430 -31.52 -4.27 2.76
N TRP A 431 -31.39 -5.38 3.49
CA TRP A 431 -31.59 -5.42 4.93
C TRP A 431 -30.71 -6.49 5.58
N LEU A 432 -30.35 -6.26 6.84
CA LEU A 432 -29.44 -7.08 7.61
C LEU A 432 -29.99 -7.32 9.02
N PHE A 433 -29.89 -8.56 9.52
CA PHE A 433 -30.13 -8.91 10.92
C PHE A 433 -28.85 -9.46 11.56
N ILE A 434 -28.38 -8.82 12.62
CA ILE A 434 -27.20 -9.19 13.41
C ILE A 434 -27.49 -9.10 14.92
N PRO A 435 -26.88 -9.94 15.76
CA PRO A 435 -27.10 -9.92 17.22
C PRO A 435 -26.52 -8.68 17.90
N GLU A 436 -25.52 -8.02 17.32
CA GLU A 436 -24.88 -6.83 17.91
C GLU A 436 -25.74 -5.57 17.81
N ARG A 437 -26.68 -5.50 16.86
CA ARG A 437 -27.61 -4.38 16.70
C ARG A 437 -29.02 -4.89 16.40
N PRO A 438 -29.66 -5.53 17.38
CA PRO A 438 -30.95 -6.14 17.15
C PRO A 438 -32.03 -5.07 16.95
N PRO A 439 -33.00 -5.32 16.06
CA PRO A 439 -34.12 -4.42 15.86
C PRO A 439 -35.05 -4.38 17.08
N VAL A 440 -35.76 -3.25 17.25
CA VAL A 440 -36.83 -3.11 18.24
C VAL A 440 -38.08 -3.87 17.76
N ASP A 441 -38.64 -4.73 18.61
CA ASP A 441 -39.85 -5.51 18.30
C ASP A 441 -41.02 -4.60 17.91
N GLY A 442 -41.82 -5.03 16.93
CA GLY A 442 -42.95 -4.29 16.37
C GLY A 442 -42.62 -3.14 15.42
N GLU A 443 -41.45 -2.51 15.48
CA GLU A 443 -41.07 -1.41 14.55
C GLU A 443 -40.35 -1.93 13.29
N TRP A 444 -39.60 -3.03 13.40
CA TRP A 444 -38.69 -3.44 12.33
C TRP A 444 -39.39 -4.04 11.13
N GLN A 445 -40.53 -4.71 11.35
CA GLN A 445 -41.33 -5.29 10.28
C GLN A 445 -41.83 -4.21 9.32
N ASP A 446 -42.33 -3.10 9.87
CA ASP A 446 -42.81 -1.94 9.10
C ASP A 446 -41.66 -1.24 8.39
N ARG A 447 -40.57 -0.94 9.11
CA ARG A 447 -39.40 -0.27 8.53
C ARG A 447 -38.75 -1.06 7.40
N MET A 448 -38.61 -2.38 7.57
CA MET A 448 -38.05 -3.25 6.53
C MET A 448 -38.99 -3.29 5.32
N CYS A 449 -40.30 -3.46 5.53
CA CYS A 449 -41.26 -3.49 4.42
C CYS A 449 -41.27 -2.18 3.63
N GLU A 450 -41.22 -1.04 4.32
CA GLU A 450 -41.16 0.28 3.70
C GLU A 450 -39.87 0.49 2.90
N THR A 451 -38.72 0.15 3.48
CA THR A 451 -37.42 0.23 2.80
C THR A 451 -37.42 -0.60 1.51
N LEU A 452 -37.91 -1.84 1.58
CA LEU A 452 -37.98 -2.73 0.43
C LEU A 452 -38.95 -2.22 -0.64
N ARG A 453 -40.10 -1.66 -0.23
CA ARG A 453 -41.05 -1.04 -1.14
C ARG A 453 -40.40 0.11 -1.92
N GLN A 454 -39.73 1.03 -1.21
CA GLN A 454 -39.03 2.16 -1.82
C GLN A 454 -37.97 1.71 -2.83
N HIS A 455 -37.16 0.69 -2.49
CA HIS A 455 -36.17 0.15 -3.42
C HIS A 455 -36.79 -0.37 -4.72
N ARG A 456 -37.96 -1.01 -4.62
CA ARG A 456 -38.66 -1.54 -5.78
C ARG A 456 -39.34 -0.44 -6.60
N GLU A 457 -39.89 0.58 -5.94
CA GLU A 457 -40.42 1.79 -6.60
C GLU A 457 -39.34 2.55 -7.36
N MET A 458 -38.11 2.59 -6.83
CA MET A 458 -36.94 3.11 -7.55
C MET A 458 -36.50 2.23 -8.73
N GLY A 459 -37.01 1.00 -8.86
CA GLY A 459 -36.74 0.10 -9.97
C GLY A 459 -35.88 -1.11 -9.63
N LYS A 460 -35.51 -1.34 -8.36
CA LYS A 460 -34.73 -2.52 -7.95
C LYS A 460 -35.58 -3.79 -8.13
N ARG A 461 -35.11 -4.71 -8.96
CA ARG A 461 -35.84 -5.96 -9.27
C ARG A 461 -35.67 -7.04 -8.21
N LYS A 462 -34.46 -7.16 -7.65
CA LYS A 462 -34.12 -8.15 -6.62
C LYS A 462 -34.12 -7.52 -5.23
N SER A 463 -34.60 -8.27 -4.25
CA SER A 463 -34.52 -7.92 -2.84
C SER A 463 -33.74 -9.00 -2.08
N ILE A 464 -32.65 -8.64 -1.43
CA ILE A 464 -31.78 -9.58 -0.70
C ILE A 464 -31.76 -9.17 0.78
N ILE A 465 -32.20 -10.08 1.65
CA ILE A 465 -32.17 -9.93 3.10
C ILE A 465 -31.16 -10.94 3.63
N ILE A 466 -30.19 -10.48 4.41
CA ILE A 466 -29.20 -11.35 5.05
C ILE A 466 -29.50 -11.42 6.55
N ILE A 467 -29.53 -12.64 7.08
CA ILE A 467 -29.80 -12.92 8.49
C ILE A 467 -28.71 -13.82 9.06
N SER A 468 -28.10 -13.40 10.17
CA SER A 468 -27.18 -14.27 10.92
C SER A 468 -27.94 -15.37 11.66
N GLU A 469 -27.36 -16.55 11.86
CA GLU A 469 -27.96 -17.64 12.64
C GLU A 469 -28.27 -17.24 14.10
N GLY A 470 -27.51 -16.27 14.64
CA GLY A 470 -27.72 -15.68 15.96
C GLY A 470 -28.67 -14.48 15.98
N ALA A 471 -29.45 -14.23 14.93
CA ALA A 471 -30.30 -13.05 14.86
C ALA A 471 -31.40 -13.05 15.93
N ILE A 472 -31.49 -11.94 16.65
CA ILE A 472 -32.43 -11.71 17.75
C ILE A 472 -33.06 -10.31 17.63
N ASP A 473 -34.21 -10.10 18.27
CA ASP A 473 -34.77 -8.78 18.53
C ASP A 473 -34.24 -8.16 19.83
N SER A 474 -34.64 -6.93 20.13
CA SER A 474 -34.25 -6.21 21.36
C SER A 474 -34.67 -6.91 22.65
N ASP A 475 -35.65 -7.83 22.58
CA ASP A 475 -36.13 -8.65 23.69
C ASP A 475 -35.48 -10.03 23.74
N LEU A 476 -34.43 -10.26 22.96
CA LEU A 476 -33.68 -11.50 22.84
C LEU A 476 -34.50 -12.66 22.26
N ARG A 477 -35.63 -12.38 21.59
CA ARG A 477 -36.38 -13.40 20.86
C ARG A 477 -35.68 -13.67 19.52
N PRO A 478 -35.50 -14.94 19.14
CA PRO A 478 -34.87 -15.29 17.88
C PRO A 478 -35.75 -14.86 16.70
N ILE A 479 -35.13 -14.23 15.71
CA ILE A 479 -35.79 -13.90 14.44
C ILE A 479 -35.47 -15.02 13.46
N LYS A 480 -36.48 -15.70 12.91
CA LYS A 480 -36.25 -16.80 11.96
C LYS A 480 -36.41 -16.34 10.51
N PRO A 481 -35.70 -16.97 9.55
CA PRO A 481 -35.86 -16.65 8.14
C PRO A 481 -37.28 -16.87 7.60
N ASP A 482 -37.97 -17.89 8.10
CA ASP A 482 -39.36 -18.18 7.70
C ASP A 482 -40.33 -17.08 8.14
N ASP A 483 -40.13 -16.48 9.33
CA ASP A 483 -40.94 -15.36 9.81
C ASP A 483 -40.81 -14.15 8.87
N ILE A 484 -39.59 -13.87 8.39
CA ILE A 484 -39.31 -12.80 7.42
C ILE A 484 -39.96 -13.12 6.07
N LYS A 485 -39.85 -14.37 5.61
CA LYS A 485 -40.46 -14.81 4.35
C LYS A 485 -41.97 -14.63 4.39
N ASP A 486 -42.64 -15.09 5.45
CA ASP A 486 -44.09 -14.97 5.60
C ASP A 486 -44.52 -13.51 5.67
N LEU A 487 -43.75 -12.67 6.38
CA LEU A 487 -43.97 -11.22 6.41
C LEU A 487 -43.91 -10.57 5.03
N LEU A 488 -42.88 -10.89 4.23
CA LEU A 488 -42.72 -10.35 2.87
C LEU A 488 -43.80 -10.86 1.90
N CYS A 489 -44.24 -12.11 2.05
CA CYS A 489 -45.35 -12.67 1.27
C CYS A 489 -46.67 -11.98 1.62
N GLN A 490 -46.97 -11.79 2.91
CA GLN A 490 -48.25 -11.26 3.37
C GLN A 490 -48.39 -9.75 3.15
N ARG A 491 -47.34 -8.96 3.44
CA ARG A 491 -47.42 -7.49 3.42
C ARG A 491 -47.01 -6.86 2.09
N LEU A 492 -46.07 -7.46 1.37
CA LEU A 492 -45.54 -6.92 0.11
C LEU A 492 -45.92 -7.76 -1.12
N ASN A 493 -46.58 -8.91 -0.94
CA ASN A 493 -46.93 -9.84 -2.00
C ASN A 493 -45.72 -10.23 -2.89
N LEU A 494 -44.54 -10.40 -2.27
CA LEU A 494 -43.31 -10.78 -2.96
C LEU A 494 -43.11 -12.30 -2.91
N ASP A 495 -42.84 -12.92 -4.07
CA ASP A 495 -42.39 -14.32 -4.14
C ASP A 495 -41.01 -14.42 -3.47
N THR A 496 -41.03 -14.90 -2.22
CA THR A 496 -39.87 -14.91 -1.33
C THR A 496 -39.36 -16.33 -1.11
N ARG A 497 -38.05 -16.51 -1.23
CA ARG A 497 -37.37 -17.79 -1.00
C ARG A 497 -36.36 -17.68 0.12
N VAL A 498 -36.34 -18.69 0.99
CA VAL A 498 -35.32 -18.83 2.04
C VAL A 498 -34.21 -19.72 1.51
N THR A 499 -32.95 -19.31 1.71
CA THR A 499 -31.77 -20.12 1.41
C THR A 499 -30.91 -20.22 2.65
N LEU A 500 -30.79 -21.43 3.18
CA LEU A 500 -29.90 -21.74 4.29
C LEU A 500 -28.57 -22.23 3.72
N LEU A 501 -27.50 -21.44 3.85
CA LEU A 501 -26.20 -21.82 3.29
C LEU A 501 -25.57 -23.00 4.04
N GLY A 502 -25.78 -23.06 5.36
CA GLY A 502 -25.29 -24.13 6.22
C GLY A 502 -23.78 -24.37 6.06
N HIS A 503 -23.39 -25.65 6.01
CA HIS A 503 -21.99 -26.10 6.02
C HIS A 503 -21.17 -25.76 4.77
N VAL A 504 -21.80 -25.25 3.69
CA VAL A 504 -21.05 -24.72 2.53
C VAL A 504 -20.05 -23.64 2.97
N GLN A 505 -20.37 -22.91 4.03
CA GLN A 505 -19.54 -21.85 4.62
C GLN A 505 -18.26 -22.36 5.31
N ARG A 506 -18.21 -23.64 5.70
CA ARG A 506 -17.03 -24.26 6.32
C ARG A 506 -16.16 -25.01 5.31
N GLY A 507 -16.74 -25.36 4.17
CA GLY A 507 -16.09 -26.14 3.13
C GLY A 507 -15.29 -25.32 2.11
N GLY A 508 -14.63 -26.05 1.21
CA GLY A 508 -13.86 -25.47 0.11
C GLY A 508 -12.42 -25.14 0.47
N SER A 509 -11.63 -24.80 -0.56
CA SER A 509 -10.24 -24.40 -0.40
C SER A 509 -10.15 -23.04 0.31
N PRO A 510 -9.16 -22.82 1.20
CA PRO A 510 -8.94 -21.51 1.80
C PRO A 510 -8.57 -20.47 0.74
N CYS A 511 -9.12 -19.27 0.90
CA CYS A 511 -8.80 -18.10 0.08
C CYS A 511 -7.34 -17.65 0.29
N ALA A 512 -6.85 -16.75 -0.56
CA ALA A 512 -5.49 -16.21 -0.49
C ALA A 512 -5.15 -15.65 0.91
N TYR A 513 -6.06 -14.87 1.49
CA TYR A 513 -5.86 -14.26 2.79
C TYR A 513 -5.73 -15.29 3.92
N ASP A 514 -6.62 -16.28 4.00
CA ASP A 514 -6.55 -17.30 5.05
C ASP A 514 -5.34 -18.22 4.90
N ARG A 515 -4.87 -18.48 3.67
CA ARG A 515 -3.58 -19.18 3.46
C ARG A 515 -2.41 -18.38 4.00
N PHE A 516 -2.39 -17.07 3.74
CA PHE A 516 -1.35 -16.17 4.26
C PHE A 516 -1.41 -16.12 5.79
N LEU A 517 -2.57 -15.75 6.35
CA LEU A 517 -2.79 -15.58 7.78
C LEU A 517 -2.40 -16.84 8.56
N ALA A 518 -2.94 -17.99 8.17
CA ALA A 518 -2.67 -19.26 8.84
C ALA A 518 -1.20 -19.67 8.75
N THR A 519 -0.53 -19.36 7.63
CA THR A 519 0.89 -19.68 7.46
C THR A 519 1.74 -18.83 8.38
N VAL A 520 1.52 -17.51 8.42
CA VAL A 520 2.29 -16.59 9.25
C VAL A 520 2.00 -16.81 10.74
N GLN A 521 0.74 -17.02 11.14
CA GLN A 521 0.40 -17.37 12.53
C GLN A 521 1.02 -18.71 12.94
N GLY A 522 1.07 -19.70 12.05
CA GLY A 522 1.73 -20.97 12.32
C GLY A 522 3.25 -20.88 12.49
N VAL A 523 3.91 -19.94 11.79
CA VAL A 523 5.33 -19.60 12.03
C VAL A 523 5.48 -19.04 13.43
N GLU A 524 4.74 -17.98 13.77
CA GLU A 524 4.83 -17.34 15.08
C GLU A 524 4.45 -18.29 16.22
N ALA A 525 3.51 -19.23 16.01
CA ALA A 525 3.17 -20.21 17.03
C ALA A 525 4.35 -21.09 17.43
N VAL A 526 5.19 -21.51 16.47
CA VAL A 526 6.41 -22.28 16.77
C VAL A 526 7.45 -21.39 17.44
N GLU A 527 7.63 -20.15 16.97
CA GLU A 527 8.56 -19.20 17.61
C GLU A 527 8.13 -18.84 19.05
N ALA A 528 6.82 -18.78 19.31
CA ALA A 528 6.27 -18.59 20.65
C ALA A 528 6.55 -19.80 21.55
N VAL A 529 6.42 -21.03 21.03
CA VAL A 529 6.81 -22.25 21.76
C VAL A 529 8.29 -22.23 22.14
N LEU A 530 9.17 -21.81 21.21
CA LEU A 530 10.61 -21.78 21.43
C LEU A 530 11.03 -20.70 22.44
N ARG A 531 10.34 -19.55 22.44
CA ARG A 531 10.58 -18.46 23.41
C ARG A 531 9.94 -18.70 24.77
N ALA A 532 8.94 -19.59 24.87
CA ALA A 532 8.20 -19.81 26.10
C ALA A 532 9.08 -20.40 27.22
N ASN A 533 8.89 -19.86 28.42
CA ASN A 533 9.41 -20.38 29.68
C ASN A 533 8.24 -20.72 30.64
N PRO A 534 8.47 -21.40 31.77
CA PRO A 534 7.41 -21.80 32.70
C PRO A 534 6.55 -20.64 33.22
N ASP A 535 7.12 -19.44 33.37
CA ASP A 535 6.45 -18.25 33.89
C ASP A 535 5.65 -17.50 32.82
N THR A 536 5.90 -17.79 31.54
CA THR A 536 5.19 -17.16 30.43
C THR A 536 3.74 -17.66 30.41
N PRO A 537 2.72 -16.79 30.44
CA PRO A 537 1.34 -17.23 30.27
C PRO A 537 1.14 -17.83 28.87
N SER A 538 0.20 -18.76 28.72
CA SER A 538 -0.09 -19.37 27.42
C SER A 538 -0.50 -18.30 26.40
N PRO A 539 0.24 -18.15 25.30
CA PRO A 539 -0.10 -17.16 24.30
C PRO A 539 -1.17 -17.70 23.35
N MET A 540 -2.03 -16.80 22.91
CA MET A 540 -2.87 -16.94 21.73
C MET A 540 -2.27 -16.06 20.65
N ILE A 541 -2.00 -16.65 19.48
CA ILE A 541 -1.55 -15.89 18.32
C ILE A 541 -2.79 -15.33 17.63
N GLY A 542 -2.78 -14.01 17.43
CA GLY A 542 -3.83 -13.30 16.72
C GLY A 542 -3.24 -12.34 15.70
N THR A 543 -4.12 -11.52 15.13
CA THR A 543 -3.73 -10.33 14.40
C THR A 543 -4.38 -9.12 15.00
N ARG A 544 -3.61 -8.06 15.20
CA ARG A 544 -4.13 -6.73 15.52
C ARG A 544 -3.45 -5.73 14.63
N GLU A 545 -4.19 -4.81 14.05
CA GLU A 545 -3.57 -3.77 13.22
C GLU A 545 -2.81 -4.38 12.03
N ASN A 546 -3.38 -5.45 11.46
CA ASN A 546 -2.78 -6.30 10.43
C ASN A 546 -1.44 -6.95 10.87
N ARG A 547 -0.95 -6.73 12.10
CA ARG A 547 0.27 -7.32 12.66
C ARG A 547 -0.03 -8.57 13.44
N ILE A 548 0.92 -9.51 13.46
CA ILE A 548 0.81 -10.71 14.29
C ILE A 548 1.06 -10.33 15.75
N THR A 549 0.15 -10.73 16.63
CA THR A 549 0.24 -10.48 18.06
C THR A 549 0.25 -11.77 18.86
N CYS A 550 0.89 -11.73 20.03
CA CYS A 550 0.94 -12.80 21.00
C CYS A 550 0.33 -12.29 22.29
N GLU A 551 -0.95 -12.58 22.50
CA GLU A 551 -1.71 -12.10 23.67
C GLU A 551 -1.91 -13.24 24.67
N PRO A 552 -2.02 -12.97 25.99
CA PRO A 552 -2.40 -14.00 26.95
C PRO A 552 -3.76 -14.61 26.61
N LEU A 553 -3.81 -15.92 26.43
CA LEU A 553 -4.99 -16.65 25.97
C LEU A 553 -6.21 -16.41 26.86
N MET A 554 -6.04 -16.36 28.18
CA MET A 554 -7.17 -16.13 29.09
C MET A 554 -7.73 -14.72 29.06
N ALA A 555 -6.89 -13.72 28.78
CA ALA A 555 -7.37 -12.35 28.57
C ALA A 555 -8.27 -12.30 27.32
N ALA A 556 -7.86 -12.99 26.24
CA ALA A 556 -8.63 -13.11 25.00
C ALA A 556 -9.99 -13.81 25.19
N VAL A 557 -10.00 -14.94 25.91
CA VAL A 557 -11.23 -15.71 26.19
C VAL A 557 -12.17 -14.90 27.09
N GLU A 558 -11.66 -14.22 28.12
CA GLU A 558 -12.49 -13.42 29.01
C GLU A 558 -13.16 -12.24 28.28
N LEU A 559 -12.42 -11.54 27.41
CA LEU A 559 -12.96 -10.49 26.54
C LEU A 559 -14.09 -11.01 25.65
N THR A 560 -13.90 -12.18 25.05
CA THR A 560 -14.91 -12.80 24.19
C THR A 560 -16.18 -13.15 24.97
N HIS A 561 -16.06 -13.71 26.18
CA HIS A 561 -17.21 -13.96 27.06
C HIS A 561 -17.93 -12.68 27.51
N LYS A 562 -17.23 -11.54 27.60
CA LYS A 562 -17.86 -10.25 27.94
C LYS A 562 -18.88 -9.84 26.88
N VAL A 563 -18.61 -10.08 25.59
CA VAL A 563 -19.56 -9.77 24.50
C VAL A 563 -20.87 -10.51 24.70
N SER A 564 -20.81 -11.84 24.88
CA SER A 564 -22.00 -12.67 25.09
C SER A 564 -22.77 -12.28 26.36
N LYS A 565 -22.06 -11.88 27.42
CA LYS A 565 -22.67 -11.36 28.65
C LYS A 565 -23.37 -10.01 28.42
N SER A 566 -22.80 -9.12 27.63
CA SER A 566 -23.41 -7.82 27.30
C SER A 566 -24.69 -7.99 26.50
N ILE A 567 -24.68 -8.87 25.48
CA ILE A 567 -25.88 -9.22 24.70
C ILE A 567 -26.97 -9.80 25.61
N ALA A 568 -26.62 -10.75 26.49
CA ALA A 568 -27.58 -11.35 27.43
C ALA A 568 -28.19 -10.34 28.42
N LYS A 569 -27.45 -9.25 28.72
CA LYS A 569 -27.93 -8.14 29.57
C LYS A 569 -28.70 -7.07 28.79
N LYS A 570 -28.93 -7.26 27.48
CA LYS A 570 -29.49 -6.25 26.57
C LYS A 570 -28.66 -4.97 26.45
N ASP A 571 -27.36 -5.04 26.75
CA ASP A 571 -26.40 -3.95 26.57
C ASP A 571 -25.68 -4.12 25.21
N PHE A 572 -26.42 -3.80 24.14
CA PHE A 572 -25.94 -3.97 22.77
C PHE A 572 -24.87 -2.95 22.39
N GLN A 573 -24.87 -1.77 23.02
CA GLN A 573 -23.82 -0.77 22.80
C GLN A 573 -22.47 -1.28 23.29
N ALA A 574 -22.40 -1.78 24.54
CA ALA A 574 -21.17 -2.37 25.04
C ALA A 574 -20.75 -3.60 24.23
N ALA A 575 -21.70 -4.40 23.72
CA ALA A 575 -21.38 -5.52 22.85
C ALA A 575 -20.72 -5.06 21.53
N MET A 576 -21.17 -3.94 20.96
CA MET A 576 -20.59 -3.33 19.75
C MET A 576 -19.18 -2.78 20.02
N GLU A 577 -18.99 -2.08 21.14
CA GLU A 577 -17.69 -1.50 21.54
C GLU A 577 -16.61 -2.56 21.82
N LEU A 578 -17.02 -3.77 22.20
CA LEU A 578 -16.12 -4.91 22.40
C LEU A 578 -15.73 -5.63 21.10
N ARG A 579 -16.35 -5.31 19.95
CA ARG A 579 -15.93 -5.81 18.63
C ARG A 579 -14.75 -5.00 18.10
N SER A 580 -14.16 -5.45 16.99
CA SER A 580 -13.09 -4.69 16.34
C SER A 580 -13.58 -3.28 15.93
N PRO A 581 -12.73 -2.25 15.99
CA PRO A 581 -13.11 -0.88 15.63
C PRO A 581 -13.73 -0.77 14.23
N ASP A 582 -13.24 -1.60 13.30
CA ASP A 582 -13.74 -1.70 11.94
C ASP A 582 -15.20 -2.16 11.87
N PHE A 583 -15.72 -2.91 12.85
CA PHE A 583 -17.07 -3.47 12.81
C PHE A 583 -18.14 -2.36 12.82
N ALA A 584 -18.01 -1.37 13.70
CA ALA A 584 -18.96 -0.27 13.81
C ALA A 584 -18.91 0.62 12.56
N ASP A 585 -17.71 0.98 12.11
CA ASP A 585 -17.48 1.74 10.86
C ASP A 585 -18.19 1.10 9.66
N VAL A 586 -18.07 -0.23 9.56
CA VAL A 586 -18.62 -1.03 8.47
C VAL A 586 -20.15 -1.09 8.57
N LEU A 587 -20.70 -1.21 9.78
CA LEU A 587 -22.15 -1.18 10.00
C LEU A 587 -22.75 0.18 9.62
N ASP A 588 -22.08 1.28 9.96
CA ASP A 588 -22.51 2.62 9.58
C ASP A 588 -22.41 2.83 8.06
N ALA A 589 -21.35 2.31 7.42
CA ALA A 589 -21.22 2.31 5.98
C ALA A 589 -22.31 1.49 5.29
N PHE A 590 -22.71 0.34 5.85
CA PHE A 590 -23.84 -0.44 5.35
C PHE A 590 -25.14 0.36 5.41
N GLN A 591 -25.47 0.94 6.56
CA GLN A 591 -26.68 1.75 6.72
C GLN A 591 -26.70 2.94 5.76
N GLY A 592 -25.58 3.67 5.68
CA GLY A 592 -25.43 4.82 4.80
C GLY A 592 -25.43 4.49 3.29
N THR A 593 -25.33 3.21 2.89
CA THR A 593 -25.33 2.80 1.47
C THR A 593 -26.46 1.85 1.08
N SER A 594 -27.25 1.38 2.05
CA SER A 594 -28.31 0.39 1.83
C SER A 594 -29.71 1.01 1.93
N THR A 595 -29.95 1.98 2.80
CA THR A 595 -31.29 2.58 3.00
C THR A 595 -31.36 4.00 2.46
N VAL A 596 -32.43 4.35 1.75
CA VAL A 596 -32.70 5.75 1.37
C VAL A 596 -33.51 6.42 2.48
N GLU A 597 -32.86 7.22 3.32
CA GLU A 597 -33.49 7.76 4.54
C GLU A 597 -34.56 8.83 4.29
N ASN A 598 -34.81 9.26 3.05
CA ASN A 598 -35.63 10.44 2.73
C ASN A 598 -37.17 10.29 2.85
N ALA A 599 -37.71 9.30 3.58
CA ALA A 599 -39.17 9.10 3.61
C ALA A 599 -39.76 8.51 4.92
N GLY A 600 -39.08 8.65 6.06
CA GLY A 600 -39.58 8.19 7.37
C GLY A 600 -39.76 9.32 8.41
N PRO A 601 -40.68 9.18 9.39
CA PRO A 601 -40.87 10.18 10.45
C PRO A 601 -39.69 10.31 11.44
N LYS A 602 -38.74 9.36 11.42
CA LYS A 602 -37.46 9.40 12.17
C LYS A 602 -36.24 9.59 11.23
N ALA A 603 -36.45 10.01 9.98
CA ALA A 603 -35.38 10.23 9.01
C ALA A 603 -34.38 11.29 9.51
N VAL A 604 -33.08 11.03 9.41
CA VAL A 604 -32.08 12.10 9.56
C VAL A 604 -32.33 13.06 8.39
N PRO A 605 -32.65 14.35 8.65
CA PRO A 605 -32.84 15.28 7.56
C PRO A 605 -31.55 15.32 6.73
N PRO A 606 -31.64 15.31 5.39
CA PRO A 606 -30.47 15.46 4.54
C PRO A 606 -29.75 16.74 4.94
N ILE A 607 -28.43 16.76 4.75
CA ILE A 607 -27.63 17.93 5.08
C ILE A 607 -28.28 19.16 4.40
N PRO A 608 -28.38 20.31 5.10
CA PRO A 608 -29.03 21.48 4.54
C PRO A 608 -28.43 21.91 3.19
N ALA A 609 -29.27 22.52 2.35
CA ALA A 609 -29.01 22.68 0.92
C ALA A 609 -27.72 23.46 0.60
N ASP A 610 -27.35 24.39 1.48
CA ASP A 610 -26.13 25.19 1.46
C ASP A 610 -24.84 24.37 1.67
N ARG A 611 -24.94 23.20 2.29
CA ARG A 611 -23.82 22.30 2.60
C ARG A 611 -23.72 21.08 1.66
N ARG A 612 -24.59 21.00 0.64
CA ARG A 612 -24.59 19.89 -0.34
C ARG A 612 -23.54 20.11 -1.43
N LEU A 613 -22.67 19.11 -1.63
CA LEU A 613 -21.57 19.16 -2.58
C LEU A 613 -21.91 18.52 -3.93
N ARG A 614 -21.23 18.96 -5.00
CA ARG A 614 -21.13 18.23 -6.28
C ARG A 614 -19.80 17.48 -6.31
N MET A 615 -19.84 16.15 -6.27
CA MET A 615 -18.66 15.31 -6.06
C MET A 615 -18.38 14.50 -7.33
N ALA A 616 -17.23 14.69 -7.96
CA ALA A 616 -16.85 13.97 -9.16
C ALA A 616 -16.03 12.72 -8.84
N ILE A 617 -16.24 11.66 -9.61
CA ILE A 617 -15.57 10.37 -9.49
C ILE A 617 -14.94 10.03 -10.83
N ILE A 618 -13.67 9.65 -10.82
CA ILE A 618 -12.89 9.32 -12.01
C ILE A 618 -12.05 8.06 -11.78
N HIS A 619 -11.96 7.19 -12.78
CA HIS A 619 -11.07 6.03 -12.73
C HIS A 619 -9.82 6.26 -13.60
N VAL A 620 -8.64 5.97 -13.05
CA VAL A 620 -7.34 6.20 -13.72
C VAL A 620 -6.39 5.03 -13.48
N GLY A 621 -5.74 4.55 -14.53
CA GLY A 621 -4.85 3.40 -14.53
C GLY A 621 -5.48 2.14 -15.12
N ALA A 622 -4.85 0.99 -14.85
CA ALA A 622 -5.36 -0.31 -15.26
C ALA A 622 -6.58 -0.72 -14.41
N PRO A 623 -7.52 -1.52 -14.97
CA PRO A 623 -8.66 -2.01 -14.20
C PRO A 623 -8.23 -2.88 -13.02
N ALA A 624 -8.92 -2.73 -11.88
CA ALA A 624 -8.69 -3.51 -10.67
C ALA A 624 -10.02 -3.86 -9.99
N GLY A 625 -10.06 -5.02 -9.32
CA GLY A 625 -11.18 -5.38 -8.44
C GLY A 625 -11.39 -4.30 -7.38
N GLY A 626 -12.63 -3.87 -7.16
CA GLY A 626 -12.93 -2.82 -6.16
C GLY A 626 -13.18 -1.42 -6.72
N MET A 627 -12.83 -1.12 -7.97
CA MET A 627 -13.15 0.17 -8.61
C MET A 627 -14.67 0.45 -8.64
N ASN A 628 -15.47 -0.46 -9.20
CA ASN A 628 -16.93 -0.30 -9.23
C ASN A 628 -17.59 -0.38 -7.84
N PRO A 629 -17.17 -1.29 -6.93
CA PRO A 629 -17.62 -1.26 -5.54
C PRO A 629 -17.39 0.07 -4.82
N ALA A 630 -16.22 0.69 -5.00
CA ALA A 630 -15.90 1.99 -4.40
C ALA A 630 -16.84 3.08 -4.94
N THR A 631 -16.98 3.15 -6.27
CA THR A 631 -17.86 4.12 -6.93
C THR A 631 -19.32 3.93 -6.54
N ARG A 632 -19.81 2.69 -6.43
CA ARG A 632 -21.16 2.41 -5.93
C ARG A 632 -21.37 2.96 -4.52
N ALA A 633 -20.45 2.67 -3.61
CA ALA A 633 -20.55 3.12 -2.22
C ALA A 633 -20.52 4.65 -2.12
N LEU A 634 -19.63 5.30 -2.88
CA LEU A 634 -19.52 6.76 -2.93
C LEU A 634 -20.82 7.38 -3.41
N VAL A 635 -21.38 6.90 -4.53
CA VAL A 635 -22.63 7.42 -5.11
C VAL A 635 -23.79 7.27 -4.15
N ARG A 636 -23.99 6.07 -3.57
CA ARG A 636 -25.11 5.82 -2.65
C ARG A 636 -24.99 6.64 -1.37
N TYR A 637 -23.80 6.69 -0.79
CA TYR A 637 -23.57 7.49 0.40
C TYR A 637 -23.76 8.99 0.11
N ALA A 638 -23.21 9.50 -1.00
CA ALA A 638 -23.40 10.89 -1.43
C ALA A 638 -24.88 11.25 -1.59
N ILE A 639 -25.68 10.41 -2.27
CA ILE A 639 -27.13 10.63 -2.44
C ILE A 639 -27.85 10.67 -1.10
N ASN A 640 -27.54 9.75 -0.18
CA ASN A 640 -28.14 9.72 1.16
C ASN A 640 -27.81 10.96 1.99
N ARG A 641 -26.63 11.54 1.77
CA ARG A 641 -26.20 12.80 2.38
C ARG A 641 -26.82 14.03 1.68
N GLY A 642 -27.41 13.87 0.50
CA GLY A 642 -28.00 14.93 -0.32
C GLY A 642 -27.02 15.58 -1.30
N HIS A 643 -25.83 15.02 -1.46
CA HIS A 643 -24.84 15.45 -2.45
C HIS A 643 -25.22 15.00 -3.87
N VAL A 644 -24.59 15.62 -4.87
CA VAL A 644 -24.78 15.27 -6.28
C VAL A 644 -23.52 14.56 -6.78
N PRO A 645 -23.55 13.22 -6.94
CA PRO A 645 -22.41 12.48 -7.49
C PRO A 645 -22.35 12.59 -9.02
N LEU A 646 -21.15 12.85 -9.53
CA LEU A 646 -20.85 12.99 -10.94
C LEU A 646 -19.83 11.93 -11.36
N ALA A 647 -20.10 11.22 -12.44
CA ALA A 647 -19.16 10.33 -13.11
C ALA A 647 -18.40 11.09 -14.19
N ILE A 648 -17.08 10.96 -14.17
CA ILE A 648 -16.20 11.35 -15.26
C ILE A 648 -15.85 10.08 -16.03
N ASN A 649 -16.37 9.98 -17.25
CA ASN A 649 -16.15 8.81 -18.08
C ASN A 649 -14.77 8.87 -18.76
N ASN A 650 -14.15 7.72 -18.97
CA ASN A 650 -12.91 7.57 -19.74
C ASN A 650 -11.73 8.43 -19.27
N GLY A 651 -11.54 8.55 -17.95
CA GLY A 651 -10.38 9.22 -17.36
C GLY A 651 -10.26 10.69 -17.73
N PHE A 652 -9.04 11.25 -17.63
CA PHE A 652 -8.80 12.66 -17.96
C PHE A 652 -9.06 13.05 -19.41
N PRO A 653 -8.82 12.18 -20.42
CA PRO A 653 -9.21 12.48 -21.79
C PRO A 653 -10.73 12.68 -21.95
N GLY A 654 -11.55 11.86 -21.28
CA GLY A 654 -13.00 12.06 -21.29
C GLY A 654 -13.43 13.31 -20.53
N LEU A 655 -12.76 13.64 -19.41
CA LEU A 655 -12.98 14.91 -18.71
C LEU A 655 -12.71 16.11 -19.62
N ALA A 656 -11.57 16.14 -20.31
CA ALA A 656 -11.22 17.23 -21.22
C ALA A 656 -12.27 17.43 -22.34
N ARG A 657 -12.89 16.33 -22.80
CA ARG A 657 -14.01 16.35 -23.76
C ARG A 657 -15.37 16.70 -23.15
N GLY A 658 -15.48 16.87 -21.83
CA GLY A 658 -16.72 17.18 -21.13
C GLY A 658 -17.65 15.97 -20.90
N GLU A 659 -17.12 14.74 -20.86
CA GLU A 659 -17.89 13.50 -20.64
C GLU A 659 -18.28 13.30 -19.16
N VAL A 660 -18.98 14.28 -18.57
CA VAL A 660 -19.42 14.28 -17.17
C VAL A 660 -20.92 14.00 -17.07
N THR A 661 -21.29 12.97 -16.33
CA THR A 661 -22.68 12.51 -16.17
C THR A 661 -23.09 12.43 -14.70
N GLU A 662 -24.29 12.88 -14.35
CA GLU A 662 -24.84 12.71 -13.00
C GLU A 662 -25.28 11.26 -12.77
N LEU A 663 -24.97 10.69 -11.61
CA LEU A 663 -25.33 9.31 -11.26
C LEU A 663 -26.50 9.28 -10.29
N SER A 664 -27.46 8.40 -10.57
CA SER A 664 -28.57 8.07 -9.68
C SER A 664 -28.28 6.82 -8.83
N TRP A 665 -29.16 6.55 -7.86
CA TRP A 665 -29.10 5.37 -7.01
C TRP A 665 -29.10 4.05 -7.81
N MET A 666 -29.85 4.01 -8.90
CA MET A 666 -30.04 2.82 -9.73
C MET A 666 -28.95 2.62 -10.76
N ASP A 667 -28.26 3.68 -11.20
CA ASP A 667 -27.17 3.57 -12.18
C ASP A 667 -26.04 2.67 -11.67
N VAL A 668 -25.82 2.68 -10.35
CA VAL A 668 -24.80 1.88 -9.65
C VAL A 668 -25.35 0.60 -9.01
N ASP A 669 -26.61 0.23 -9.25
CA ASP A 669 -27.14 -1.03 -8.73
C ASP A 669 -26.40 -2.24 -9.34
N GLY A 670 -26.05 -3.20 -8.49
CA GLY A 670 -25.28 -4.37 -8.90
C GLY A 670 -23.80 -4.13 -9.23
N TRP A 671 -23.27 -2.90 -9.09
CA TRP A 671 -21.84 -2.63 -9.33
C TRP A 671 -20.90 -3.24 -8.28
N SER A 672 -21.41 -3.64 -7.11
CA SER A 672 -20.66 -4.30 -6.04
C SER A 672 -19.98 -5.61 -6.48
N VAL A 673 -20.56 -6.31 -7.46
CA VAL A 673 -20.05 -7.62 -7.93
C VAL A 673 -19.29 -7.51 -9.25
N LYS A 674 -19.29 -6.34 -9.89
CA LYS A 674 -18.71 -6.17 -11.23
C LYS A 674 -17.23 -5.83 -11.13
N GLY A 675 -16.37 -6.64 -11.74
CA GLY A 675 -14.97 -6.30 -11.98
C GLY A 675 -14.79 -5.21 -13.04
N GLY A 676 -13.54 -4.84 -13.27
CA GLY A 676 -13.17 -3.80 -14.23
C GLY A 676 -13.65 -2.39 -13.83
N SER A 677 -13.91 -1.54 -14.83
CA SER A 677 -14.41 -0.17 -14.66
C SER A 677 -15.65 0.08 -15.51
N ARG A 678 -16.76 0.49 -14.89
CA ARG A 678 -18.00 0.90 -15.59
C ARG A 678 -17.95 2.34 -16.11
N LEU A 679 -17.08 3.18 -15.53
CA LEU A 679 -16.82 4.53 -16.00
C LEU A 679 -15.83 4.57 -17.18
N GLY A 680 -15.20 3.44 -17.52
CA GLY A 680 -13.98 3.42 -18.34
C GLY A 680 -12.76 3.84 -17.51
N THR A 681 -11.58 3.32 -17.85
CA THR A 681 -10.32 3.68 -17.18
C THR A 681 -9.18 3.59 -18.19
N ASN A 682 -8.23 4.52 -18.11
CA ASN A 682 -7.03 4.57 -18.94
C ASN A 682 -5.87 5.16 -18.14
N ARG A 683 -4.67 5.10 -18.72
CA ARG A 683 -3.42 5.52 -18.06
C ARG A 683 -3.08 6.99 -18.31
N ASP A 684 -3.95 7.73 -18.98
CA ASP A 684 -3.69 9.10 -19.40
C ASP A 684 -3.75 10.06 -18.22
N GLN A 685 -2.82 11.01 -18.20
CA GLN A 685 -2.65 11.98 -17.13
C GLN A 685 -3.37 13.30 -17.43
N PRO A 686 -3.66 14.14 -16.42
CA PRO A 686 -4.29 15.45 -16.64
C PRO A 686 -3.45 16.40 -17.49
N THR A 687 -2.15 16.12 -17.64
CA THR A 687 -1.22 16.87 -18.49
C THR A 687 -1.56 16.82 -19.99
N VAL A 688 -2.53 15.99 -20.41
CA VAL A 688 -3.04 16.03 -21.78
C VAL A 688 -3.59 17.41 -22.15
N ASP A 689 -4.34 18.05 -21.25
CA ASP A 689 -4.84 19.42 -21.39
C ASP A 689 -5.32 19.94 -20.02
N LEU A 690 -4.38 20.52 -19.25
CA LEU A 690 -4.69 21.05 -17.91
C LEU A 690 -5.71 22.19 -17.94
N GLY A 691 -5.69 23.00 -19.01
CA GLY A 691 -6.62 24.11 -19.20
C GLY A 691 -8.05 23.61 -19.35
N MET A 692 -8.26 22.62 -20.22
CA MET A 692 -9.58 22.00 -20.39
C MET A 692 -10.03 21.23 -19.17
N VAL A 693 -9.12 20.52 -18.47
CA VAL A 693 -9.46 19.86 -17.21
C VAL A 693 -9.95 20.89 -16.17
N ALA A 694 -9.23 22.00 -15.99
CA ALA A 694 -9.64 23.08 -15.08
C ALA A 694 -10.97 23.73 -15.50
N PHE A 695 -11.13 23.99 -16.80
CA PHE A 695 -12.36 24.54 -17.37
C PHE A 695 -13.57 23.65 -17.08
N GLN A 696 -13.43 22.34 -17.25
CA GLN A 696 -14.52 21.37 -17.05
C GLN A 696 -14.88 21.21 -15.56
N LEU A 697 -13.89 21.24 -14.66
CA LEU A 697 -14.14 21.29 -13.22
C LEU A 697 -14.98 22.52 -12.84
N GLN A 698 -14.68 23.69 -13.43
CA GLN A 698 -15.42 24.91 -13.18
C GLN A 698 -16.81 24.90 -13.84
N GLN A 699 -16.91 24.48 -15.10
CA GLN A 699 -18.17 24.41 -15.87
C GLN A 699 -19.21 23.53 -15.19
N HIS A 700 -18.79 22.38 -14.64
CA HIS A 700 -19.67 21.45 -13.93
C HIS A 700 -19.82 21.76 -12.43
N ASN A 701 -19.17 22.83 -11.95
CA ASN A 701 -19.09 23.23 -10.54
C ASN A 701 -18.70 22.06 -9.62
N ILE A 702 -17.62 21.35 -9.97
CA ILE A 702 -17.13 20.22 -9.20
C ILE A 702 -16.45 20.76 -7.93
N GLN A 703 -16.98 20.39 -6.77
CA GLN A 703 -16.56 20.88 -5.46
C GLN A 703 -15.69 19.86 -4.70
N SER A 704 -15.64 18.61 -5.16
CA SER A 704 -14.71 17.58 -4.67
C SER A 704 -14.44 16.57 -5.78
N LEU A 705 -13.21 16.05 -5.84
CA LEU A 705 -12.78 15.06 -6.81
C LEU A 705 -12.26 13.80 -6.11
N VAL A 706 -12.82 12.64 -6.46
CA VAL A 706 -12.34 11.33 -5.99
C VAL A 706 -11.79 10.56 -7.16
N ILE A 707 -10.50 10.25 -7.09
CA ILE A 707 -9.78 9.48 -8.11
C ILE A 707 -9.66 8.04 -7.59
N VAL A 708 -10.07 7.05 -8.38
CA VAL A 708 -9.92 5.63 -8.02
C VAL A 708 -8.95 4.99 -9.01
N GLY A 709 -7.80 4.52 -8.54
CA GLY A 709 -6.77 4.10 -9.49
C GLY A 709 -5.41 3.76 -8.95
N GLY A 710 -4.53 3.37 -9.87
CA GLY A 710 -3.18 2.88 -9.56
C GLY A 710 -2.14 4.00 -9.49
N PHE A 711 -0.90 3.68 -9.84
CA PHE A 711 0.19 4.66 -9.80
C PHE A 711 -0.02 5.84 -10.77
N GLU A 712 -0.66 5.62 -11.93
CA GLU A 712 -1.05 6.71 -12.84
C GLU A 712 -2.01 7.72 -12.17
N ALA A 713 -2.92 7.22 -11.33
CA ALA A 713 -3.83 8.05 -10.56
C ALA A 713 -3.09 8.86 -9.47
N TYR A 714 -2.09 8.24 -8.84
CA TYR A 714 -1.18 8.93 -7.93
C TYR A 714 -0.40 10.05 -8.62
N THR A 715 0.20 9.78 -9.78
CA THR A 715 0.90 10.81 -10.56
C THR A 715 -0.03 11.91 -11.05
N ALA A 716 -1.27 11.57 -11.41
CA ALA A 716 -2.28 12.55 -11.77
C ALA A 716 -2.63 13.48 -10.60
N LEU A 717 -2.80 12.91 -9.40
CA LEU A 717 -3.02 13.69 -8.18
C LEU A 717 -1.83 14.62 -7.87
N VAL A 718 -0.59 14.13 -8.04
CA VAL A 718 0.63 14.96 -7.92
C VAL A 718 0.60 16.11 -8.92
N ALA A 719 0.26 15.84 -10.18
CA ALA A 719 0.18 16.85 -11.24
C ALA A 719 -0.89 17.91 -10.94
N LEU A 720 -2.10 17.51 -10.52
CA LEU A 720 -3.15 18.45 -10.11
C LEU A 720 -2.71 19.32 -8.93
N ASN A 721 -2.09 18.70 -7.91
CA ASN A 721 -1.61 19.42 -6.73
C ASN A 721 -0.50 20.43 -7.07
N HIS A 722 0.42 20.08 -7.96
CA HIS A 722 1.49 20.97 -8.42
C HIS A 722 0.95 22.23 -9.13
N HIS A 723 -0.13 22.09 -9.90
CA HIS A 723 -0.71 23.18 -10.71
C HIS A 723 -1.81 23.97 -9.99
N ARG A 724 -2.08 23.71 -8.70
CA ARG A 724 -3.02 24.49 -7.87
C ARG A 724 -2.79 26.01 -7.88
N PRO A 725 -1.54 26.52 -7.87
CA PRO A 725 -1.31 27.97 -7.95
C PRO A 725 -1.76 28.59 -9.28
N GLN A 726 -1.76 27.82 -10.37
CA GLN A 726 -2.10 28.29 -11.71
C GLN A 726 -3.61 28.17 -11.98
N TYR A 727 -4.25 27.13 -11.45
CA TYR A 727 -5.66 26.84 -11.67
C TYR A 727 -6.41 26.73 -10.34
N PRO A 728 -7.13 27.80 -9.91
CA PRO A 728 -7.94 27.77 -8.69
C PRO A 728 -8.99 26.64 -8.66
N ALA A 729 -9.43 26.15 -9.83
CA ALA A 729 -10.33 25.01 -9.95
C ALA A 729 -9.76 23.69 -9.37
N PHE A 730 -8.43 23.57 -9.22
CA PHE A 730 -7.79 22.42 -8.58
C PHE A 730 -7.71 22.53 -7.05
N CYS A 731 -8.04 23.69 -6.49
CA CYS A 731 -8.08 23.94 -5.05
C CYS A 731 -9.39 23.44 -4.43
N ILE A 732 -9.76 22.20 -4.74
CA ILE A 732 -10.89 21.48 -4.14
C ILE A 732 -10.38 20.23 -3.40
N PRO A 733 -11.12 19.71 -2.41
CA PRO A 733 -10.79 18.44 -1.77
C PRO A 733 -10.68 17.33 -2.81
N THR A 734 -9.46 16.84 -3.00
CA THR A 734 -9.12 15.79 -3.95
C THR A 734 -8.50 14.62 -3.21
N VAL A 735 -9.08 13.44 -3.36
CA VAL A 735 -8.59 12.22 -2.71
C VAL A 735 -8.40 11.09 -3.72
N LEU A 736 -7.29 10.36 -3.59
CA LEU A 736 -7.04 9.12 -4.33
C LEU A 736 -7.38 7.91 -3.46
N ILE A 737 -8.25 7.04 -3.97
CA ILE A 737 -8.43 5.65 -3.49
C ILE A 737 -7.51 4.73 -4.32
N PRO A 738 -6.44 4.16 -3.74
CA PRO A 738 -5.54 3.25 -4.44
C PRO A 738 -6.26 1.99 -4.93
N ALA A 739 -6.26 1.76 -6.24
CA ALA A 739 -6.84 0.60 -6.90
C ALA A 739 -5.88 0.08 -7.99
N THR A 740 -5.20 -1.01 -7.67
CA THR A 740 -4.22 -1.68 -8.55
C THR A 740 -3.99 -3.10 -8.05
N ILE A 741 -3.74 -4.04 -8.95
CA ILE A 741 -3.34 -5.41 -8.56
C ILE A 741 -1.91 -5.44 -7.99
N SER A 742 -1.06 -4.47 -8.35
CA SER A 742 0.37 -4.50 -8.05
C SER A 742 0.72 -4.08 -6.62
N ASN A 743 -0.23 -3.46 -5.91
CA ASN A 743 -0.01 -2.88 -4.58
C ASN A 743 1.22 -1.94 -4.53
N ASN A 744 1.35 -1.08 -5.54
CA ASN A 744 2.52 -0.22 -5.75
C ASN A 744 2.26 1.27 -5.50
N VAL A 745 1.08 1.63 -4.97
CA VAL A 745 0.75 3.04 -4.66
C VAL A 745 1.22 3.37 -3.24
N PRO A 746 2.05 4.41 -3.05
CA PRO A 746 2.47 4.86 -1.73
C PRO A 746 1.30 5.34 -0.86
N GLY A 747 1.43 5.17 0.47
CA GLY A 747 0.45 5.64 1.44
C GLY A 747 -0.62 4.61 1.84
N THR A 748 -0.56 3.39 1.31
CA THR A 748 -1.44 2.27 1.72
C THR A 748 -0.65 0.97 1.78
N ASP A 749 -0.98 0.09 2.72
CA ASP A 749 -0.48 -1.28 2.75
C ASP A 749 -1.23 -2.20 1.77
N HIS A 750 -2.46 -1.80 1.42
CA HIS A 750 -3.36 -2.57 0.56
C HIS A 750 -4.06 -1.65 -0.45
N SER A 751 -3.85 -1.89 -1.73
CA SER A 751 -4.65 -1.31 -2.80
C SER A 751 -5.83 -2.22 -3.17
N LEU A 752 -6.94 -1.61 -3.58
CA LEU A 752 -8.09 -2.35 -4.10
C LEU A 752 -7.68 -3.16 -5.33
N GLY A 753 -8.05 -4.44 -5.32
CA GLY A 753 -7.82 -5.39 -6.41
C GLY A 753 -6.62 -6.29 -6.19
N ALA A 754 -5.76 -5.98 -5.22
CA ALA A 754 -4.62 -6.81 -4.87
C ALA A 754 -5.06 -8.18 -4.32
N ASP A 755 -6.07 -8.23 -3.45
CA ASP A 755 -6.58 -9.50 -2.91
C ASP A 755 -7.34 -10.31 -3.97
N THR A 756 -8.14 -9.66 -4.81
CA THR A 756 -8.75 -10.31 -6.00
C THR A 756 -7.68 -10.96 -6.87
N SER A 757 -6.56 -10.26 -7.09
CA SER A 757 -5.44 -10.76 -7.89
C SER A 757 -4.73 -11.95 -7.25
N LEU A 758 -4.49 -11.91 -5.94
CA LEU A 758 -3.91 -13.03 -5.19
C LEU A 758 -4.80 -14.27 -5.23
N ASN A 759 -6.13 -14.11 -5.14
CA ASN A 759 -7.05 -15.24 -5.28
C ASN A 759 -7.04 -15.83 -6.69
N ALA A 760 -7.00 -14.99 -7.74
CA ALA A 760 -6.86 -15.46 -9.12
C ALA A 760 -5.53 -16.21 -9.34
N LEU A 761 -4.44 -15.73 -8.75
CA LEU A 761 -3.14 -16.39 -8.76
C LEU A 761 -3.19 -17.75 -8.05
N VAL A 762 -3.83 -17.82 -6.89
CA VAL A 762 -4.01 -19.05 -6.11
C VAL A 762 -4.77 -20.09 -6.92
N GLU A 763 -5.92 -19.73 -7.49
CA GLU A 763 -6.75 -20.65 -8.29
C GLU A 763 -5.98 -21.19 -9.50
N ALA A 764 -5.25 -20.32 -10.21
CA ALA A 764 -4.44 -20.72 -11.34
C ALA A 764 -3.29 -21.65 -10.92
N CYS A 765 -2.55 -21.29 -9.86
CA CYS A 765 -1.41 -22.07 -9.38
C CYS A 765 -1.83 -23.43 -8.84
N ASP A 766 -2.97 -23.54 -8.17
CA ASP A 766 -3.47 -24.83 -7.69
C ASP A 766 -3.79 -25.78 -8.85
N ARG A 767 -4.41 -25.27 -9.93
CA ARG A 767 -4.66 -26.05 -11.16
C ARG A 767 -3.37 -26.46 -11.86
N ILE A 768 -2.41 -25.54 -11.94
CA ILE A 768 -1.08 -25.80 -12.53
C ILE A 768 -0.35 -26.87 -11.70
N LYS A 769 -0.36 -26.75 -10.38
CA LYS A 769 0.23 -27.74 -9.47
C LYS A 769 -0.43 -29.10 -9.61
N GLN A 770 -1.76 -29.16 -9.72
CA GLN A 770 -2.47 -30.40 -9.96
C GLN A 770 -2.03 -31.06 -11.27
N SER A 771 -1.89 -30.28 -12.35
CA SER A 771 -1.37 -30.76 -13.64
C SER A 771 0.08 -31.26 -13.55
N ALA A 772 0.94 -30.52 -12.84
CA ALA A 772 2.33 -30.90 -12.60
C ALA A 772 2.44 -32.20 -11.79
N SER A 773 1.63 -32.34 -10.75
CA SER A 773 1.55 -33.54 -9.92
C SER A 773 1.06 -34.76 -10.72
N ALA A 774 0.08 -34.55 -11.62
CA ALA A 774 -0.46 -35.62 -12.47
C ALA A 774 0.55 -36.12 -13.51
N SER A 775 1.29 -35.20 -14.14
CA SER A 775 2.33 -35.56 -15.12
C SER A 775 3.57 -36.20 -14.46
N ARG A 776 3.75 -35.97 -13.15
CA ARG A 776 4.96 -36.27 -12.37
C ARG A 776 6.20 -35.54 -12.92
N ARG A 777 7.22 -35.34 -12.08
CA ARG A 777 8.53 -34.78 -12.49
C ARG A 777 8.44 -33.50 -13.35
N ARG A 778 7.61 -32.53 -12.94
CA ARG A 778 7.42 -31.27 -13.70
C ARG A 778 7.49 -30.04 -12.82
N VAL A 779 8.19 -29.03 -13.34
CA VAL A 779 8.26 -27.66 -12.81
C VAL A 779 7.54 -26.73 -13.76
N PHE A 780 6.72 -25.82 -13.22
CA PHE A 780 6.19 -24.69 -14.00
C PHE A 780 6.83 -23.38 -13.58
N VAL A 781 7.35 -22.63 -14.55
CA VAL A 781 7.74 -21.23 -14.38
C VAL A 781 6.52 -20.37 -14.71
N VAL A 782 5.89 -19.81 -13.68
CA VAL A 782 4.67 -19.04 -13.78
C VAL A 782 4.99 -17.55 -13.72
N GLU A 783 4.70 -16.84 -14.80
CA GLU A 783 4.87 -15.39 -14.87
C GLU A 783 3.71 -14.67 -14.18
N THR A 784 4.05 -13.78 -13.26
CA THR A 784 3.11 -12.91 -12.55
C THR A 784 3.29 -11.45 -12.96
N GLN A 785 2.18 -10.71 -12.96
CA GLN A 785 2.18 -9.25 -13.13
C GLN A 785 2.60 -8.57 -11.83
N GLY A 786 2.74 -7.24 -11.87
CA GLY A 786 3.11 -6.43 -10.72
C GLY A 786 3.97 -5.21 -11.07
N GLY A 787 4.34 -5.04 -12.34
CA GLY A 787 5.34 -4.04 -12.73
C GLY A 787 6.61 -4.24 -11.91
N ASN A 788 7.26 -3.16 -11.48
CA ASN A 788 8.45 -3.25 -10.65
C ASN A 788 8.14 -3.53 -9.16
N CYS A 789 6.93 -3.96 -8.80
CA CYS A 789 6.57 -4.34 -7.43
C CYS A 789 6.45 -5.87 -7.32
N GLY A 790 7.29 -6.47 -6.48
CA GLY A 790 7.31 -7.92 -6.23
C GLY A 790 6.22 -8.44 -5.30
N TYR A 791 5.26 -7.61 -4.86
CA TYR A 791 4.22 -7.98 -3.89
C TYR A 791 3.46 -9.26 -4.28
N LEU A 792 2.91 -9.28 -5.50
CA LEU A 792 2.14 -10.42 -6.00
C LEU A 792 2.99 -11.69 -6.12
N ALA A 793 4.24 -11.58 -6.56
CA ALA A 793 5.15 -12.72 -6.68
C ALA A 793 5.57 -13.26 -5.29
N THR A 794 5.77 -12.38 -4.32
CA THR A 794 6.23 -12.74 -2.97
C THR A 794 5.10 -13.35 -2.13
N VAL A 795 4.02 -12.60 -1.94
CA VAL A 795 2.86 -13.07 -1.17
C VAL A 795 2.22 -14.27 -1.88
N GLY A 796 2.08 -14.18 -3.20
CA GLY A 796 1.65 -15.29 -4.06
C GLY A 796 2.53 -16.53 -3.92
N GLY A 797 3.86 -16.35 -3.86
CA GLY A 797 4.82 -17.45 -3.69
C GLY A 797 4.59 -18.21 -2.39
N LEU A 798 4.35 -17.49 -1.30
CA LEU A 798 4.09 -18.09 0.01
C LEU A 798 2.76 -18.88 0.03
N ILE A 799 1.67 -18.27 -0.42
CA ILE A 799 0.32 -18.85 -0.33
C ILE A 799 0.03 -19.93 -1.37
N THR A 800 0.76 -19.91 -2.49
CA THR A 800 0.72 -21.01 -3.48
C THR A 800 1.70 -22.11 -3.10
N GLY A 801 2.66 -21.85 -2.20
CA GLY A 801 3.74 -22.79 -1.86
C GLY A 801 4.71 -23.01 -3.02
N ALA A 802 5.08 -21.92 -3.70
CA ALA A 802 6.11 -21.93 -4.72
C ALA A 802 7.46 -22.39 -4.15
N THR A 803 8.31 -22.93 -5.00
CA THR A 803 9.68 -23.29 -4.61
C THR A 803 10.52 -22.03 -4.47
N THR A 804 10.44 -21.11 -5.42
CA THR A 804 11.11 -19.80 -5.34
C THR A 804 10.27 -18.76 -6.06
N SER A 805 10.55 -17.48 -5.79
CA SER A 805 9.91 -16.34 -6.45
C SER A 805 10.93 -15.29 -6.87
N TYR A 806 11.04 -14.98 -8.16
CA TYR A 806 11.91 -13.93 -8.68
C TYR A 806 11.20 -12.58 -8.67
N ILE A 807 11.80 -11.57 -8.01
CA ILE A 807 11.19 -10.25 -7.79
C ILE A 807 12.09 -9.09 -8.24
N PRO A 808 11.53 -7.96 -8.72
CA PRO A 808 12.32 -6.82 -9.20
C PRO A 808 13.16 -6.12 -8.12
N GLU A 809 12.80 -6.27 -6.85
CA GLU A 809 13.52 -5.72 -5.70
C GLU A 809 14.89 -6.37 -5.51
N ARG A 810 15.01 -7.67 -5.79
CA ARG A 810 16.24 -8.46 -5.64
C ARG A 810 16.96 -8.72 -6.96
N GLY A 811 16.25 -8.64 -8.09
CA GLY A 811 16.80 -8.99 -9.41
C GLY A 811 16.96 -10.50 -9.58
N VAL A 812 17.67 -10.91 -10.64
CA VAL A 812 18.02 -12.31 -10.90
C VAL A 812 19.49 -12.38 -11.29
N HIS A 813 20.27 -13.12 -10.50
CA HIS A 813 21.68 -13.39 -10.76
C HIS A 813 21.90 -14.84 -11.16
N LEU A 814 23.01 -15.13 -11.84
CA LEU A 814 23.32 -16.49 -12.29
C LEU A 814 23.54 -17.44 -11.11
N GLU A 815 24.13 -16.97 -10.00
CA GLU A 815 24.31 -17.78 -8.80
C GLU A 815 22.96 -18.23 -8.20
N ASP A 816 21.95 -17.35 -8.22
CA ASP A 816 20.60 -17.68 -7.74
C ASP A 816 19.98 -18.79 -8.59
N ILE A 817 20.06 -18.68 -9.92
CA ILE A 817 19.52 -19.69 -10.84
C ILE A 817 20.22 -21.04 -10.62
N GLN A 818 21.55 -21.04 -10.51
CA GLN A 818 22.33 -22.25 -10.24
C GLN A 818 21.96 -22.89 -8.90
N ARG A 819 21.73 -22.09 -7.85
CA ARG A 819 21.23 -22.57 -6.56
C ARG A 819 19.85 -23.21 -6.70
N ASP A 820 18.94 -22.55 -7.39
CA ASP A 820 17.55 -23.01 -7.54
C ASP A 820 17.47 -24.29 -8.39
N VAL A 821 18.31 -24.42 -9.43
CA VAL A 821 18.51 -25.67 -10.19
C VAL A 821 18.95 -26.80 -9.27
N ARG A 822 20.02 -26.59 -8.47
CA ARG A 822 20.53 -27.60 -7.54
C ARG A 822 19.47 -28.02 -6.54
N HIS A 823 18.76 -27.06 -5.95
CA HIS A 823 17.66 -27.29 -5.02
C HIS A 823 16.56 -28.17 -5.63
N LEU A 824 16.10 -27.83 -6.83
CA LEU A 824 15.08 -28.60 -7.54
C LEU A 824 15.55 -30.03 -7.83
N ARG A 825 16.82 -30.21 -8.22
CA ARG A 825 17.40 -31.55 -8.43
C ARG A 825 17.37 -32.39 -7.15
N TYR A 826 17.80 -31.85 -6.01
CA TYR A 826 17.73 -32.56 -4.72
C TYR A 826 16.29 -32.94 -4.38
N ARG A 827 15.36 -32.00 -4.53
CA ARG A 827 13.95 -32.22 -4.23
C ARG A 827 13.31 -33.30 -5.11
N PHE A 828 13.61 -33.32 -6.41
CA PHE A 828 13.09 -34.37 -7.30
C PHE A 828 13.78 -35.72 -7.06
N ALA A 829 15.07 -35.74 -6.68
CA ALA A 829 15.77 -36.96 -6.31
C ALA A 829 15.19 -37.60 -5.03
N GLU A 830 14.93 -36.80 -3.98
CA GLU A 830 14.31 -37.27 -2.73
C GLU A 830 12.89 -37.81 -2.95
N SER A 831 12.16 -37.25 -3.92
CA SER A 831 10.75 -37.57 -4.11
C SER A 831 10.49 -38.94 -4.71
N ASN A 832 11.49 -39.69 -5.21
CA ASN A 832 11.34 -41.05 -5.78
C ASN A 832 10.12 -41.22 -6.72
N ASN A 833 9.87 -40.24 -7.59
CA ASN A 833 8.71 -40.18 -8.50
C ASN A 833 7.33 -40.01 -7.83
N SER A 834 7.25 -39.63 -6.56
CA SER A 834 6.02 -39.10 -5.99
C SER A 834 5.66 -37.80 -6.73
N GLY A 835 4.40 -37.67 -7.15
CA GLY A 835 3.91 -36.58 -7.99
C GLY A 835 3.86 -35.22 -7.29
N LEU A 836 5.01 -34.68 -6.90
CA LEU A 836 5.14 -33.38 -6.25
C LEU A 836 5.25 -32.29 -7.32
N GLY A 837 4.11 -31.78 -7.78
CA GLY A 837 4.06 -30.62 -8.67
C GLY A 837 4.77 -29.41 -8.06
N CYS A 838 5.76 -28.88 -8.77
CA CYS A 838 6.52 -27.71 -8.33
C CYS A 838 6.25 -26.51 -9.23
N ILE A 839 6.22 -25.33 -8.63
CA ILE A 839 6.07 -24.07 -9.37
C ILE A 839 7.15 -23.09 -8.91
N VAL A 840 7.57 -22.25 -9.83
CA VAL A 840 8.47 -21.11 -9.63
C VAL A 840 7.71 -19.88 -10.09
N LEU A 841 7.59 -18.86 -9.24
CA LEU A 841 6.96 -17.61 -9.64
C LEU A 841 8.01 -16.63 -10.16
N ARG A 842 7.69 -15.90 -11.22
CA ARG A 842 8.58 -14.86 -11.75
C ARG A 842 7.77 -13.62 -12.07
N ASN A 843 8.11 -12.49 -11.47
CA ASN A 843 7.54 -11.21 -11.86
C ASN A 843 8.05 -10.79 -13.25
N GLU A 844 7.15 -10.26 -14.09
CA GLU A 844 7.42 -9.86 -15.48
C GLU A 844 8.56 -8.84 -15.66
N LYS A 845 8.79 -7.95 -14.67
CA LYS A 845 9.83 -6.90 -14.68
C LYS A 845 11.09 -7.27 -13.89
N CYS A 846 11.22 -8.51 -13.44
CA CYS A 846 12.35 -8.91 -12.61
C CYS A 846 13.69 -8.93 -13.39
N SER A 847 13.69 -9.37 -14.64
CA SER A 847 14.85 -9.33 -15.54
C SER A 847 14.40 -9.26 -16.98
N THR A 848 15.08 -8.46 -17.80
CA THR A 848 14.89 -8.42 -19.27
C THR A 848 15.62 -9.56 -19.98
N THR A 849 16.68 -10.09 -19.37
CA THR A 849 17.51 -11.18 -19.91
C THR A 849 16.96 -12.54 -19.51
N TYR A 850 16.77 -12.76 -18.20
CA TYR A 850 16.23 -14.01 -17.66
C TYR A 850 14.70 -13.98 -17.72
N THR A 851 14.18 -14.14 -18.95
CA THR A 851 12.75 -14.23 -19.22
C THR A 851 12.16 -15.53 -18.69
N THR A 852 10.83 -15.62 -18.61
CA THR A 852 10.11 -16.83 -18.21
C THR A 852 10.51 -18.04 -19.07
N GLN A 853 10.68 -17.83 -20.38
CA GLN A 853 11.10 -18.89 -21.30
C GLN A 853 12.55 -19.30 -21.05
N VAL A 854 13.47 -18.32 -20.98
CA VAL A 854 14.90 -18.59 -20.73
C VAL A 854 15.10 -19.33 -19.41
N LEU A 855 14.42 -18.92 -18.33
CA LEU A 855 14.48 -19.64 -17.05
C LEU A 855 13.94 -21.07 -17.18
N SER A 856 12.85 -21.26 -17.91
CA SER A 856 12.29 -22.61 -18.12
C SER A 856 13.24 -23.51 -18.90
N ASP A 857 13.89 -22.98 -19.95
CA ASP A 857 14.85 -23.71 -20.78
C ASP A 857 16.10 -24.07 -19.98
N ILE A 858 16.65 -23.15 -19.19
CA ILE A 858 17.78 -23.42 -18.28
C ILE A 858 17.40 -24.53 -17.29
N LEU A 859 16.24 -24.44 -16.64
CA LEU A 859 15.77 -25.46 -15.70
C LEU A 859 15.58 -26.82 -16.37
N HIS A 860 15.13 -26.84 -17.63
CA HIS A 860 14.95 -28.08 -18.40
C HIS A 860 16.29 -28.73 -18.74
N GLU A 861 17.24 -27.97 -19.28
CA GLU A 861 18.55 -28.50 -19.69
C GLU A 861 19.36 -28.98 -18.48
N GLU A 862 19.44 -28.16 -17.43
CA GLU A 862 20.21 -28.47 -16.22
C GLU A 862 19.56 -29.57 -15.35
N SER A 863 18.30 -29.93 -15.63
CA SER A 863 17.63 -31.05 -14.97
C SER A 863 18.30 -32.39 -15.26
N GLN A 864 19.01 -32.52 -16.39
CA GLN A 864 19.59 -33.76 -16.90
C GLN A 864 18.57 -34.93 -16.93
N GLY A 865 17.32 -34.63 -17.30
CA GLY A 865 16.23 -35.61 -17.42
C GLY A 865 15.57 -36.02 -16.08
N LEU A 866 15.93 -35.39 -14.96
CA LEU A 866 15.26 -35.62 -13.67
C LEU A 866 13.83 -35.05 -13.65
N PHE A 867 13.62 -33.92 -14.31
CA PHE A 867 12.31 -33.26 -14.42
C PHE A 867 12.21 -32.43 -15.70
N ASP A 868 10.98 -32.20 -16.16
CA ASP A 868 10.68 -31.29 -17.27
C ASP A 868 10.27 -29.91 -16.73
N SER A 869 10.49 -28.86 -17.53
CA SER A 869 10.12 -27.47 -17.22
C SER A 869 9.13 -26.96 -18.25
N LYS A 870 8.13 -26.21 -17.79
CA LYS A 870 7.12 -25.58 -18.64
C LYS A 870 6.84 -24.16 -18.19
N THR A 871 6.42 -23.31 -19.12
CA THR A 871 6.05 -21.92 -18.85
C THR A 871 4.55 -21.76 -18.72
N THR A 872 4.12 -20.76 -17.96
CA THR A 872 2.73 -20.29 -17.96
C THR A 872 2.71 -18.80 -17.71
N VAL A 873 2.06 -18.04 -18.59
CA VAL A 873 1.92 -16.58 -18.44
C VAL A 873 0.47 -16.28 -18.10
N LEU A 874 0.22 -15.84 -16.87
CA LEU A 874 -1.15 -15.55 -16.41
C LEU A 874 -1.68 -14.24 -17.00
N GLY A 875 -0.80 -13.26 -17.18
CA GLY A 875 -1.13 -11.96 -17.75
C GLY A 875 -2.35 -11.32 -17.07
N HIS A 876 -3.29 -10.85 -17.89
CA HIS A 876 -4.47 -10.09 -17.44
C HIS A 876 -5.52 -10.92 -16.68
N LEU A 877 -5.40 -12.25 -16.64
CA LEU A 877 -6.26 -13.08 -15.78
C LEU A 877 -6.13 -12.71 -14.30
N LEU A 878 -4.97 -12.14 -13.92
CA LEU A 878 -4.69 -11.65 -12.58
C LEU A 878 -5.53 -10.42 -12.19
N GLN A 879 -6.24 -9.77 -13.09
CA GLN A 879 -7.22 -8.73 -12.71
C GLN A 879 -8.45 -9.33 -12.00
N GLY A 880 -8.70 -10.62 -12.20
CA GLY A 880 -9.89 -11.31 -11.73
C GLY A 880 -11.14 -10.93 -12.50
N GLY A 881 -12.20 -11.71 -12.30
CA GLY A 881 -13.53 -11.42 -12.85
C GLY A 881 -14.38 -10.65 -11.85
N THR A 882 -14.86 -11.36 -10.83
CA THR A 882 -15.66 -10.80 -9.74
C THR A 882 -14.71 -10.38 -8.60
N PRO A 883 -14.80 -9.14 -8.07
CA PRO A 883 -13.94 -8.71 -6.97
C PRO A 883 -14.09 -9.62 -5.74
N SER A 884 -13.00 -9.87 -5.03
CA SER A 884 -13.05 -10.62 -3.77
C SER A 884 -13.86 -9.88 -2.71
N PRO A 885 -14.46 -10.56 -1.73
CA PRO A 885 -15.16 -9.91 -0.64
C PRO A 885 -14.29 -8.91 0.13
N LEU A 886 -13.00 -9.21 0.31
CA LEU A 886 -12.07 -8.27 0.95
C LEU A 886 -11.96 -6.95 0.18
N ASP A 887 -11.82 -7.01 -1.15
CA ASP A 887 -11.79 -5.80 -1.98
C ASP A 887 -13.14 -5.06 -1.97
N ARG A 888 -14.28 -5.78 -1.95
CA ARG A 888 -15.62 -5.15 -1.92
C ARG A 888 -15.89 -4.39 -0.63
N TYR A 889 -15.59 -4.98 0.53
CA TYR A 889 -15.83 -4.29 1.81
C TYR A 889 -14.83 -3.14 2.01
N ARG A 890 -13.55 -3.33 1.69
CA ARG A 890 -12.53 -2.26 1.78
C ARG A 890 -12.87 -1.09 0.87
N ALA A 891 -13.31 -1.36 -0.36
CA ALA A 891 -13.74 -0.33 -1.29
C ALA A 891 -14.90 0.50 -0.73
N THR A 892 -15.88 -0.16 -0.10
CA THR A 892 -17.01 0.52 0.55
C THR A 892 -16.55 1.39 1.73
N ARG A 893 -15.70 0.82 2.60
CA ARG A 893 -15.14 1.53 3.77
C ARG A 893 -14.36 2.78 3.35
N LEU A 894 -13.44 2.65 2.39
CA LEU A 894 -12.63 3.77 1.89
C LEU A 894 -13.50 4.84 1.21
N ALA A 895 -14.49 4.44 0.42
CA ALA A 895 -15.38 5.37 -0.27
C ALA A 895 -16.22 6.22 0.70
N VAL A 896 -16.81 5.61 1.73
CA VAL A 896 -17.59 6.35 2.74
C VAL A 896 -16.70 7.33 3.50
N ARG A 897 -15.50 6.89 3.91
CA ARG A 897 -14.52 7.77 4.57
C ARG A 897 -14.09 8.93 3.66
N CYS A 898 -13.93 8.72 2.35
CA CYS A 898 -13.64 9.80 1.40
C CYS A 898 -14.72 10.89 1.40
N VAL A 899 -16.00 10.51 1.42
CA VAL A 899 -17.09 11.48 1.45
C VAL A 899 -17.08 12.28 2.75
N GLN A 900 -16.96 11.60 3.89
CA GLN A 900 -16.88 12.26 5.21
C GLN A 900 -15.69 13.23 5.31
N TRP A 901 -14.54 12.85 4.77
CA TRP A 901 -13.36 13.70 4.72
C TRP A 901 -13.57 14.93 3.82
N ALA A 902 -14.15 14.74 2.64
CA ALA A 902 -14.47 15.84 1.72
C ALA A 902 -15.51 16.81 2.31
N GLU A 903 -16.54 16.30 2.99
CA GLU A 903 -17.52 17.08 3.75
C GLU A 903 -16.82 18.03 4.74
N LYS A 904 -15.96 17.49 5.60
CA LYS A 904 -15.25 18.26 6.64
C LYS A 904 -14.44 19.42 6.05
N LEU A 905 -13.69 19.18 4.98
CA LEU A 905 -12.85 20.21 4.35
C LEU A 905 -13.67 21.24 3.58
N ALA A 906 -14.69 20.79 2.84
CA ALA A 906 -15.53 21.67 2.06
C ALA A 906 -16.35 22.58 2.97
N TRP A 907 -16.94 22.06 4.04
CA TRP A 907 -17.72 22.89 4.98
C TRP A 907 -16.88 23.93 5.68
N ALA A 908 -15.66 23.59 6.12
CA ALA A 908 -14.74 24.58 6.68
C ALA A 908 -14.43 25.70 5.67
N SER A 909 -14.36 25.41 4.37
CA SER A 909 -14.22 26.42 3.32
C SER A 909 -15.46 27.28 3.14
N LEU A 910 -16.65 26.66 3.16
CA LEU A 910 -17.92 27.37 3.01
C LEU A 910 -18.18 28.29 4.20
N ASP A 911 -17.86 27.84 5.42
CA ASP A 911 -17.98 28.64 6.65
C ASP A 911 -17.08 29.90 6.57
N ARG A 912 -15.82 29.75 6.14
CA ARG A 912 -14.91 30.90 5.89
C ARG A 912 -15.45 31.86 4.83
N ALA A 913 -16.03 31.34 3.75
CA ALA A 913 -16.62 32.18 2.70
C ALA A 913 -17.84 32.96 3.20
N ALA A 914 -18.70 32.33 4.01
CA ALA A 914 -19.85 32.97 4.63
C ALA A 914 -19.45 34.05 5.65
N GLU A 915 -18.39 33.82 6.44
CA GLU A 915 -17.83 34.81 7.35
C GLU A 915 -17.25 36.01 6.62
N ALA A 916 -16.50 35.79 5.54
CA ALA A 916 -15.96 36.87 4.70
C ALA A 916 -17.08 37.75 4.12
N GLN A 917 -18.17 37.13 3.63
CA GLN A 917 -19.35 37.85 3.14
C GLN A 917 -20.05 38.66 4.25
N LYS A 918 -20.19 38.12 5.47
CA LYS A 918 -20.74 38.85 6.62
C LYS A 918 -19.86 40.03 7.05
N SER A 919 -18.54 39.88 7.05
CA SER A 919 -17.61 40.98 7.39
C SER A 919 -17.65 42.12 6.37
N SER A 920 -17.80 41.78 5.08
CA SER A 920 -17.94 42.76 3.99
C SER A 920 -19.28 43.50 4.06
N ALA A 921 -20.38 42.79 4.38
CA ALA A 921 -21.70 43.39 4.59
C ALA A 921 -21.76 44.31 5.82
N THR A 922 -20.97 44.04 6.86
CA THR A 922 -20.94 44.87 8.10
C THR A 922 -20.15 46.18 7.90
N LYS A 923 -19.20 46.23 6.94
CA LYS A 923 -18.54 47.48 6.52
C LYS A 923 -19.39 48.37 5.62
N LEU A 924 -20.57 47.88 5.18
CA LEU A 924 -21.52 48.57 4.31
C LEU A 924 -22.83 48.94 5.03
N ALA A 925 -22.82 49.10 6.36
CA ALA A 925 -23.98 49.62 7.09
C ALA A 925 -24.19 51.12 6.78
N PRO A 926 -25.44 51.58 6.56
CA PRO A 926 -25.70 52.93 6.08
C PRO A 926 -25.43 53.94 7.20
N VAL A 927 -24.66 54.98 6.89
CA VAL A 927 -24.63 56.20 7.69
C VAL A 927 -26.07 56.71 7.77
N ARG A 928 -26.67 56.65 8.96
CA ARG A 928 -27.96 57.28 9.24
C ARG A 928 -27.83 58.78 9.02
N SER A 929 -28.46 59.31 7.98
CA SER A 929 -28.79 60.73 7.90
C SER A 929 -30.21 60.92 8.44
N ASP A 930 -30.31 61.40 9.67
CA ASP A 930 -31.50 62.13 10.13
C ASP A 930 -31.61 63.39 9.28
N ILE A 931 -32.57 63.46 8.34
CA ILE A 931 -33.17 64.72 7.86
C ILE A 931 -34.61 64.42 7.41
N ASN A 932 -35.53 65.15 8.05
CA ASN A 932 -36.96 65.21 7.75
C ASN A 932 -37.22 65.68 6.31
N ILE A 933 -38.13 65.00 5.62
CA ILE A 933 -38.65 65.42 4.32
C ILE A 933 -39.79 66.42 4.55
N THR A 934 -39.56 67.68 4.19
CA THR A 934 -40.62 68.63 3.83
C THR A 934 -40.23 69.39 2.56
N GLN A 935 -41.05 69.15 1.52
CA GLN A 935 -41.45 70.02 0.41
C GLN A 935 -40.43 70.70 -0.54
N SER A 936 -40.77 70.56 -1.82
CA SER A 936 -40.66 71.49 -2.97
C SER A 936 -39.36 71.60 -3.79
N ALA A 937 -39.52 71.14 -5.05
CA ALA A 937 -39.26 71.82 -6.33
C ALA A 937 -37.91 72.54 -6.61
N THR A 938 -37.32 72.12 -7.76
CA THR A 938 -36.57 72.91 -8.77
C THR A 938 -35.39 73.77 -8.32
N GLU A 939 -34.16 73.42 -8.75
CA GLU A 939 -33.31 74.23 -9.64
C GLU A 939 -31.86 73.70 -9.75
N ARG A 940 -31.12 74.30 -10.69
CA ARG A 940 -29.92 73.87 -11.41
C ARG A 940 -28.58 74.03 -10.65
N SER A 941 -27.63 73.21 -11.13
CA SER A 941 -26.22 73.47 -11.47
C SER A 941 -25.17 73.91 -10.43
N GLU A 942 -23.99 73.31 -10.65
CA GLU A 942 -22.62 73.86 -10.56
C GLU A 942 -21.75 73.67 -9.29
N LEU A 943 -20.46 73.43 -9.61
CA LEU A 943 -19.22 73.49 -8.81
C LEU A 943 -18.90 72.28 -7.91
N ALA A 944 -17.98 71.38 -8.24
CA ALA A 944 -16.52 71.47 -8.51
C ALA A 944 -15.62 71.68 -7.27
N ASN A 945 -14.69 70.73 -7.12
CA ASN A 945 -13.41 70.74 -6.40
C ASN A 945 -13.40 70.61 -4.85
N SER A 946 -12.86 69.49 -4.34
CA SER A 946 -11.43 69.38 -3.96
C SER A 946 -11.12 68.09 -3.18
N ALA A 947 -10.01 67.44 -3.58
CA ALA A 947 -8.98 66.70 -2.80
C ALA A 947 -9.41 65.61 -1.78
N SER A 948 -8.70 64.51 -1.51
CA SER A 948 -7.57 63.72 -2.06
C SER A 948 -7.24 62.66 -0.97
N VAL A 949 -6.50 61.60 -1.32
CA VAL A 949 -5.94 60.52 -0.44
C VAL A 949 -6.95 59.39 -0.14
N GLY A 950 -6.76 58.13 -0.50
CA GLY A 950 -5.60 57.39 -1.01
C GLY A 950 -5.38 56.15 -0.13
N GLU A 951 -5.87 54.98 -0.54
CA GLU A 951 -5.32 53.65 -0.20
C GLU A 951 -6.00 52.56 -1.04
N THR A 952 -5.23 51.93 -1.92
CA THR A 952 -5.63 50.92 -2.92
C THR A 952 -5.35 49.51 -2.40
N TYR A 953 -6.36 48.63 -2.41
CA TYR A 953 -6.22 47.16 -2.38
C TYR A 953 -6.41 46.61 -3.81
N PRO A 954 -5.78 45.46 -4.17
CA PRO A 954 -5.80 44.96 -5.54
C PRO A 954 -7.14 44.27 -5.87
N ASP A 955 -7.80 44.79 -6.91
CA ASP A 955 -9.05 44.28 -7.48
C ASP A 955 -8.86 43.00 -8.31
N PHE A 956 -9.87 42.13 -8.24
CA PHE A 956 -10.12 41.03 -9.17
C PHE A 956 -10.44 41.57 -10.57
N PRO A 957 -9.82 41.10 -11.67
CA PRO A 957 -10.13 41.63 -12.99
C PRO A 957 -11.37 40.94 -13.59
N GLY A 958 -12.45 41.72 -13.73
CA GLY A 958 -13.58 41.44 -14.61
C GLY A 958 -13.79 42.62 -15.56
N ASN A 959 -13.52 42.37 -16.85
CA ASN A 959 -13.95 43.08 -18.06
C ASN A 959 -14.27 44.60 -17.98
N GLU A 960 -13.43 45.40 -18.65
CA GLU A 960 -13.91 46.38 -19.64
C GLU A 960 -12.77 46.85 -20.59
N ASN A 961 -13.07 46.83 -21.89
CA ASN A 961 -12.45 47.51 -23.04
C ASN A 961 -11.06 47.09 -23.57
N LEU A 962 -11.09 46.28 -24.63
CA LEU A 962 -10.18 46.42 -25.79
C LEU A 962 -11.00 46.38 -27.09
N SER A 963 -11.53 47.54 -27.48
CA SER A 963 -11.92 47.83 -28.85
C SER A 963 -11.23 49.11 -29.31
N SER A 964 -9.98 49.01 -29.74
CA SER A 964 -9.46 49.92 -30.76
C SER A 964 -8.23 49.31 -31.44
N MET A 965 -8.25 49.38 -32.77
CA MET A 965 -7.09 49.35 -33.66
C MET A 965 -6.39 47.99 -33.89
N MET A 966 -7.03 47.13 -34.69
CA MET A 966 -6.31 46.38 -35.73
C MET A 966 -6.67 46.96 -37.09
N THR A 967 -5.78 47.81 -37.60
CA THR A 967 -5.69 48.18 -39.02
C THR A 967 -4.45 47.52 -39.61
N GLN A 968 -4.69 46.78 -40.70
CA GLN A 968 -3.79 46.57 -41.84
C GLN A 968 -2.63 45.56 -41.73
N GLY A 969 -2.46 44.80 -42.82
CA GLY A 969 -1.22 44.11 -43.22
C GLY A 969 -1.34 42.60 -43.30
N GLU A 970 -2.08 42.06 -44.26
CA GLU A 970 -1.51 41.43 -45.48
C GLU A 970 -0.77 40.09 -45.23
N ASN A 971 -1.47 39.00 -45.58
CA ASN A 971 -0.89 37.69 -45.83
C ASN A 971 -0.14 37.67 -47.18
N ARG A 972 1.12 37.26 -47.14
CA ARG A 972 1.88 36.72 -48.29
C ARG A 972 2.16 35.23 -48.08
N HIS A 973 2.27 34.53 -49.21
CA HIS A 973 2.70 33.15 -49.46
C HIS A 973 1.58 32.10 -49.48
N GLN A 974 1.12 31.69 -50.66
CA GLN A 974 1.75 30.85 -51.71
C GLN A 974 1.83 29.36 -51.37
N HIS A 975 1.06 28.62 -52.17
CA HIS A 975 1.28 27.26 -52.69
C HIS A 975 2.49 26.48 -52.20
N HIS A 976 2.24 25.23 -51.78
CA HIS A 976 2.75 24.07 -52.51
C HIS A 976 1.87 22.83 -52.29
N GLN A 977 1.33 22.31 -53.39
CA GLN A 977 0.91 20.92 -53.52
C GLN A 977 2.17 20.04 -53.68
N HIS A 978 2.11 18.82 -53.16
CA HIS A 978 2.63 17.65 -53.89
C HIS A 978 1.96 16.35 -53.41
N ASP A 979 1.62 15.55 -54.42
CA ASP A 979 0.95 14.25 -54.43
C ASP A 979 1.70 13.13 -53.70
N SER A 980 0.98 12.07 -53.30
CA SER A 980 1.00 10.77 -54.04
C SER A 980 0.32 9.61 -53.28
N SER A 981 -0.58 8.92 -54.02
CA SER A 981 -0.85 7.45 -54.10
C SER A 981 -1.10 6.60 -52.83
N SER A 982 -1.92 5.55 -52.78
CA SER A 982 -3.02 4.94 -53.56
C SER A 982 -3.36 3.58 -52.88
N LEU A 983 -4.55 3.02 -53.16
CA LEU A 983 -5.06 1.64 -52.89
C LEU A 983 -5.62 1.37 -51.48
N ALA A 984 -6.75 0.68 -51.26
CA ALA A 984 -7.80 0.08 -52.10
C ALA A 984 -9.00 -0.34 -51.21
N ALA A 985 -10.20 -0.41 -51.80
CA ALA A 985 -11.40 -1.24 -51.51
C ALA A 985 -11.93 -1.34 -50.05
N GLY A 986 -13.23 -1.24 -49.73
CA GLY A 986 -14.46 -1.32 -50.52
C GLY A 986 -15.52 -2.06 -49.68
N THR A 987 -16.80 -1.73 -49.90
CA THR A 987 -18.06 -2.30 -49.35
C THR A 987 -18.55 -1.74 -47.99
N SER A 988 -19.83 -1.41 -47.74
CA SER A 988 -21.04 -1.06 -48.53
C SER A 988 -22.19 -0.95 -47.52
N ALA A 989 -23.04 0.08 -47.58
CA ALA A 989 -24.51 0.10 -47.28
C ALA A 989 -24.97 1.53 -46.89
N PRO A 990 -26.26 1.88 -47.01
CA PRO A 990 -26.95 2.26 -48.24
C PRO A 990 -27.49 3.70 -48.20
N GLU A 991 -27.90 4.19 -49.39
CA GLU A 991 -28.57 5.46 -49.62
C GLU A 991 -29.96 5.56 -48.97
N ILE A 992 -30.28 6.74 -48.43
CA ILE A 992 -31.63 7.30 -48.52
C ILE A 992 -31.50 8.72 -49.09
N THR A 993 -31.93 8.83 -50.33
CA THR A 993 -32.16 10.06 -51.10
C THR A 993 -33.33 10.86 -50.54
N GLY A 994 -33.18 12.19 -50.50
CA GLY A 994 -34.32 13.11 -50.51
C GLY A 994 -34.01 14.47 -49.91
N VAL A 995 -33.73 15.48 -50.76
CA VAL A 995 -34.47 16.77 -50.86
C VAL A 995 -33.67 17.75 -51.73
N LYS A 996 -34.39 18.34 -52.69
CA LYS A 996 -33.95 19.30 -53.71
C LYS A 996 -33.58 20.66 -53.13
N LEU A 997 -32.51 21.25 -53.65
CA LEU A 997 -32.13 22.66 -53.49
C LEU A 997 -33.12 23.56 -54.26
N HIS A 998 -33.73 24.52 -53.56
CA HIS A 998 -34.32 25.71 -54.15
C HIS A 998 -33.64 26.97 -53.59
N VAL A 999 -33.09 27.76 -54.50
CA VAL A 999 -32.49 29.08 -54.25
C VAL A 999 -33.63 30.09 -54.06
N GLY A 1000 -33.62 30.80 -52.93
CA GLY A 1000 -34.58 31.86 -52.59
C GLY A 1000 -33.94 32.88 -51.64
N SER A 1001 -34.11 34.14 -51.99
CA SER A 1001 -33.48 35.36 -51.48
C SER A 1001 -33.80 35.76 -50.03
N SER A 1002 -32.79 36.36 -49.38
CA SER A 1002 -32.85 37.37 -48.30
C SER A 1002 -33.91 37.22 -47.20
N ILE A 1003 -33.50 36.71 -46.03
CA ILE A 1003 -34.11 37.04 -44.74
C ILE A 1003 -32.99 37.22 -43.70
N SER A 1004 -33.10 38.32 -42.97
CA SER A 1004 -32.28 38.79 -41.84
C SER A 1004 -31.66 37.68 -40.99
N GLY A 1005 -30.35 37.79 -40.75
CA GLY A 1005 -29.66 37.03 -39.72
C GLY A 1005 -30.27 37.32 -38.35
N ALA A 1006 -31.05 36.37 -37.83
CA ALA A 1006 -31.31 36.29 -36.42
C ALA A 1006 -29.99 35.87 -35.76
N TYR A 1007 -29.34 36.84 -35.09
CA TYR A 1007 -28.48 36.53 -33.96
C TYR A 1007 -29.25 35.57 -33.06
N VAL A 1008 -28.84 34.31 -33.01
CA VAL A 1008 -29.20 33.46 -31.87
C VAL A 1008 -28.38 34.02 -30.73
N PRO A 1009 -28.99 34.69 -29.73
CA PRO A 1009 -28.23 35.06 -28.56
C PRO A 1009 -27.73 33.75 -27.96
N LEU A 1010 -26.45 33.70 -27.57
CA LEU A 1010 -25.98 32.75 -26.58
C LEU A 1010 -26.88 32.92 -25.36
N THR A 1011 -27.97 32.15 -25.33
CA THR A 1011 -28.79 31.99 -24.15
C THR A 1011 -27.89 31.28 -23.17
N PHE A 1012 -27.21 32.06 -22.32
CA PHE A 1012 -26.78 31.60 -21.02
C PHE A 1012 -27.97 30.87 -20.42
N HIS A 1013 -27.91 29.54 -20.40
CA HIS A 1013 -28.79 28.77 -19.54
C HIS A 1013 -28.69 29.42 -18.17
N ARG A 1014 -29.84 29.83 -17.62
CA ARG A 1014 -29.93 30.34 -16.25
C ARG A 1014 -29.02 29.48 -15.38
N PRO A 1015 -28.08 30.06 -14.62
CA PRO A 1015 -27.20 29.25 -13.81
C PRO A 1015 -28.08 28.39 -12.89
N ARG A 1016 -27.93 27.07 -12.99
CA ARG A 1016 -28.33 26.15 -11.91
C ARG A 1016 -27.79 26.77 -10.63
N GLU A 1017 -28.68 27.13 -9.69
CA GLU A 1017 -28.40 27.81 -8.41
C GLU A 1017 -26.90 27.96 -8.12
N LEU A 1018 -26.35 29.17 -8.25
CA LEU A 1018 -24.94 29.48 -8.01
C LEU A 1018 -24.58 29.14 -6.56
N ARG A 1019 -24.21 27.89 -6.32
CA ARG A 1019 -23.65 27.46 -5.04
C ARG A 1019 -22.25 28.09 -4.90
N PRO A 1020 -21.89 28.58 -3.70
CA PRO A 1020 -20.55 29.12 -3.47
C PRO A 1020 -19.47 28.07 -3.82
N PRO A 1021 -18.40 28.47 -4.51
CA PRO A 1021 -17.31 27.56 -4.85
C PRO A 1021 -16.55 27.14 -3.58
N VAL A 1022 -16.12 25.89 -3.53
CA VAL A 1022 -15.26 25.38 -2.46
C VAL A 1022 -13.81 25.72 -2.82
N TYR A 1023 -13.06 26.29 -1.88
CA TYR A 1023 -11.65 26.66 -2.07
C TYR A 1023 -10.79 26.22 -0.88
N THR A 1024 -10.04 25.13 -1.09
CA THR A 1024 -9.16 24.49 -0.10
C THR A 1024 -7.73 24.44 -0.63
N PRO A 1025 -6.97 25.54 -0.57
CA PRO A 1025 -5.60 25.61 -1.11
C PRO A 1025 -4.56 24.87 -0.27
N THR A 1026 -4.94 24.35 0.90
CA THR A 1026 -4.01 23.68 1.82
C THR A 1026 -3.49 22.36 1.23
N PRO A 1027 -2.22 21.97 1.52
CA PRO A 1027 -1.69 20.68 1.10
C PRO A 1027 -2.54 19.49 1.57
N ASP A 1028 -3.18 19.63 2.74
CA ASP A 1028 -4.02 18.58 3.35
C ASP A 1028 -5.33 18.34 2.60
N SER A 1029 -5.65 19.13 1.57
CA SER A 1029 -6.81 18.91 0.71
C SER A 1029 -6.51 18.07 -0.54
N ALA A 1030 -5.26 17.65 -0.75
CA ALA A 1030 -4.86 16.67 -1.77
C ALA A 1030 -4.20 15.47 -1.08
N THR A 1031 -4.95 14.38 -0.92
CA THR A 1031 -4.50 13.23 -0.11
C THR A 1031 -4.68 11.90 -0.83
N VAL A 1032 -3.90 10.91 -0.41
CA VAL A 1032 -4.17 9.50 -0.71
C VAL A 1032 -4.82 8.90 0.53
N ILE A 1033 -5.98 8.27 0.35
CA ILE A 1033 -6.58 7.47 1.43
C ILE A 1033 -5.98 6.07 1.37
N GLY A 1034 -5.54 5.55 2.51
CA GLY A 1034 -4.92 4.24 2.58
C GLY A 1034 -5.27 3.51 3.86
N ILE A 1035 -5.18 2.18 3.80
CA ILE A 1035 -5.22 1.34 4.98
C ILE A 1035 -3.78 1.12 5.38
N VAL A 1036 -3.37 1.70 6.50
CA VAL A 1036 -2.06 1.45 7.10
C VAL A 1036 -2.34 0.65 8.36
N SER A 1037 -1.86 -0.59 8.38
CA SER A 1037 -2.27 -1.57 9.39
C SER A 1037 -3.78 -1.86 9.29
N THR A 1038 -4.65 -1.35 10.17
CA THR A 1038 -6.13 -1.38 10.08
C THR A 1038 -6.76 0.00 10.02
N ALA A 1039 -5.99 1.05 10.34
CA ALA A 1039 -6.48 2.41 10.36
C ALA A 1039 -6.59 2.97 8.95
N VAL A 1040 -7.70 3.66 8.69
CA VAL A 1040 -7.86 4.47 7.49
C VAL A 1040 -7.17 5.80 7.72
N SER A 1041 -6.13 6.07 6.94
CA SER A 1041 -5.35 7.30 7.01
C SER A 1041 -5.47 8.11 5.73
N PHE A 1042 -5.45 9.43 5.85
CA PHE A 1042 -5.38 10.37 4.72
C PHE A 1042 -3.99 10.99 4.74
N THR A 1043 -3.13 10.60 3.81
CA THR A 1043 -1.76 11.12 3.76
C THR A 1043 -1.66 12.19 2.68
N PRO A 1044 -1.22 13.42 3.01
CA PRO A 1044 -1.00 14.46 2.01
C PRO A 1044 -0.01 14.01 0.94
N VAL A 1045 -0.32 14.32 -0.31
CA VAL A 1045 0.49 13.91 -1.47
C VAL A 1045 1.93 14.42 -1.34
N ARG A 1046 2.09 15.64 -0.80
CA ARG A 1046 3.39 16.26 -0.53
C ARG A 1046 4.30 15.36 0.33
N ASP A 1047 3.75 14.69 1.31
CA ASP A 1047 4.53 13.83 2.21
C ASP A 1047 4.86 12.50 1.55
N LEU A 1048 3.96 11.98 0.71
CA LEU A 1048 4.19 10.77 -0.08
C LEU A 1048 5.28 10.95 -1.14
N LEU A 1049 5.51 12.16 -1.65
CA LEU A 1049 6.61 12.43 -2.59
C LEU A 1049 7.97 11.99 -2.04
N LYS A 1050 8.18 12.11 -0.72
CA LYS A 1050 9.44 11.75 -0.03
C LYS A 1050 9.69 10.23 0.02
N VAL A 1051 8.63 9.44 -0.10
CA VAL A 1051 8.67 7.96 0.02
C VAL A 1051 8.29 7.25 -1.28
N THR A 1052 8.35 7.96 -2.40
CA THR A 1052 8.00 7.44 -3.73
C THR A 1052 9.23 7.30 -4.62
N ASP A 1053 9.41 6.14 -5.22
CA ASP A 1053 10.32 5.93 -6.34
C ASP A 1053 9.53 6.09 -7.66
N PHE A 1054 9.65 7.24 -8.30
CA PHE A 1054 8.97 7.54 -9.57
C PHE A 1054 9.51 6.74 -10.75
N LYS A 1055 10.80 6.38 -10.74
CA LYS A 1055 11.43 5.60 -11.82
C LYS A 1055 10.92 4.17 -11.81
N LYS A 1056 10.90 3.54 -10.63
CA LYS A 1056 10.37 2.18 -10.46
C LYS A 1056 8.85 2.17 -10.30
N ARG A 1057 8.22 3.31 -10.06
CA ARG A 1057 6.77 3.47 -9.88
C ARG A 1057 6.23 2.65 -8.70
N ARG A 1058 6.85 2.81 -7.54
CA ARG A 1058 6.49 2.12 -6.28
C ARG A 1058 6.90 2.92 -5.06
N ALA A 1059 6.46 2.51 -3.88
CA ALA A 1059 6.98 3.03 -2.62
C ALA A 1059 8.45 2.63 -2.40
N THR A 1060 9.22 3.45 -1.68
CA THR A 1060 10.63 3.14 -1.35
C THR A 1060 10.75 2.06 -0.27
N ARG A 1061 9.75 1.93 0.61
CA ARG A 1061 9.68 0.91 1.67
C ARG A 1061 8.52 -0.05 1.39
N ASN A 1062 8.78 -1.35 1.52
CA ASN A 1062 7.82 -2.42 1.25
C ASN A 1062 7.69 -3.34 2.48
N TRP A 1063 6.52 -3.35 3.13
CA TRP A 1063 6.28 -4.16 4.34
C TRP A 1063 6.37 -5.67 4.09
N TRP A 1064 6.06 -6.08 2.86
CA TRP A 1064 5.96 -7.49 2.46
C TRP A 1064 7.29 -8.11 2.05
N LEU A 1065 8.37 -7.32 1.92
CA LEU A 1065 9.65 -7.83 1.42
C LEU A 1065 10.23 -8.96 2.30
N PRO A 1066 10.20 -8.90 3.64
CA PRO A 1066 10.71 -9.98 4.49
C PRO A 1066 9.90 -11.30 4.35
N VAL A 1067 8.65 -11.22 3.86
CA VAL A 1067 7.83 -12.43 3.56
C VAL A 1067 8.51 -13.30 2.49
N HIS A 1068 9.36 -12.72 1.65
CA HIS A 1068 10.11 -13.47 0.63
C HIS A 1068 10.98 -14.57 1.24
N ASP A 1069 11.59 -14.32 2.40
CA ASP A 1069 12.47 -15.30 3.05
C ASP A 1069 11.68 -16.52 3.57
N LEU A 1070 10.41 -16.32 3.91
CA LEU A 1070 9.51 -17.42 4.25
C LEU A 1070 9.25 -18.34 3.05
N VAL A 1071 9.25 -17.83 1.81
CA VAL A 1071 9.09 -18.69 0.62
C VAL A 1071 10.19 -19.74 0.56
N SER A 1072 11.45 -19.31 0.74
CA SER A 1072 12.63 -20.19 0.75
C SER A 1072 12.61 -21.18 1.93
N LEU A 1073 12.27 -20.70 3.13
CA LEU A 1073 12.09 -21.54 4.32
C LEU A 1073 11.08 -22.66 4.02
N PHE A 1074 9.90 -22.30 3.54
CA PHE A 1074 8.82 -23.24 3.23
C PHE A 1074 9.11 -24.15 2.04
N ALA A 1075 10.12 -23.85 1.23
CA ALA A 1075 10.55 -24.66 0.11
C ALA A 1075 11.67 -25.66 0.46
N LYS A 1076 12.20 -25.64 1.70
CA LYS A 1076 13.28 -26.53 2.21
C LYS A 1076 14.70 -26.12 1.76
N TYR A 1077 14.92 -24.85 1.41
CA TYR A 1077 16.28 -24.38 1.08
C TYR A 1077 17.21 -24.47 2.30
N GLY A 1078 18.45 -24.89 2.05
CA GLY A 1078 19.50 -24.95 3.07
C GLY A 1078 19.39 -26.15 4.01
N MET A 1079 18.53 -27.12 3.70
CA MET A 1079 18.36 -28.36 4.49
C MET A 1079 18.90 -29.60 3.77
N TYR A 1080 19.34 -29.47 2.51
CA TYR A 1080 19.98 -30.56 1.78
C TYR A 1080 21.51 -30.56 2.00
N PRO A 1081 22.18 -31.74 2.02
CA PRO A 1081 23.63 -31.81 2.21
C PRO A 1081 24.39 -31.05 1.10
N GLY A 1082 25.27 -30.12 1.48
CA GLY A 1082 26.05 -29.31 0.55
C GLY A 1082 25.28 -28.15 -0.10
N GLU A 1083 24.05 -27.90 0.32
CA GLU A 1083 23.26 -26.75 -0.12
C GLU A 1083 23.57 -25.54 0.79
N GLU A 1084 24.14 -24.49 0.21
CA GLU A 1084 24.34 -23.22 0.92
C GLU A 1084 23.00 -22.56 1.23
N GLN A 1085 22.85 -22.05 2.45
CA GLN A 1085 21.71 -21.20 2.77
C GLN A 1085 21.74 -19.94 1.89
N PRO A 1086 20.59 -19.38 1.49
CA PRO A 1086 20.51 -18.15 0.71
C PRO A 1086 21.43 -17.06 1.27
N TYR A 1087 22.05 -16.24 0.42
CA TYR A 1087 23.11 -15.27 0.79
C TYR A 1087 22.70 -14.33 1.94
N GLU A 1088 21.43 -13.94 2.05
CA GLU A 1088 20.92 -13.11 3.15
C GLU A 1088 20.78 -13.86 4.49
N SER A 1089 20.64 -15.19 4.46
CA SER A 1089 20.65 -16.07 5.64
C SER A 1089 22.02 -16.23 6.28
N GLN A 1090 23.09 -15.86 5.56
CA GLN A 1090 24.47 -15.96 6.03
C GLN A 1090 24.97 -14.67 6.71
N GLN A 1091 24.42 -13.50 6.36
CA GLN A 1091 24.72 -12.23 7.06
C GLN A 1091 23.83 -11.98 8.29
N GLN A 1092 22.70 -12.66 8.38
CA GLN A 1092 21.92 -12.82 9.60
C GLN A 1092 21.56 -14.30 9.68
N ALA A 1093 22.21 -15.07 10.55
CA ALA A 1093 21.69 -16.37 10.93
C ALA A 1093 20.19 -16.19 11.20
N VAL A 1094 19.33 -16.83 10.39
CA VAL A 1094 17.87 -16.60 10.32
C VAL A 1094 17.23 -16.94 11.65
N THR A 1095 17.46 -16.08 12.63
CA THR A 1095 16.62 -15.84 13.77
C THR A 1095 15.74 -14.74 13.23
N LEU A 1096 14.60 -15.11 12.66
CA LEU A 1096 13.50 -14.15 12.57
C LEU A 1096 13.25 -13.77 14.01
N THR A 1097 13.85 -12.67 14.47
CA THR A 1097 13.60 -12.23 15.84
C THR A 1097 12.10 -12.05 15.95
N GLY A 1098 11.52 -12.28 17.12
CA GLY A 1098 10.10 -11.99 17.33
C GLY A 1098 9.74 -10.55 16.91
N GLU A 1099 10.73 -9.64 16.90
CA GLU A 1099 10.63 -8.29 16.35
C GLU A 1099 10.54 -8.25 14.82
N GLN A 1100 11.25 -9.09 14.07
CA GLN A 1100 11.12 -9.17 12.61
C GLN A 1100 9.78 -9.78 12.19
N VAL A 1101 9.25 -10.77 12.90
CA VAL A 1101 7.87 -11.28 12.65
C VAL A 1101 6.82 -10.22 13.05
N LYS A 1102 7.07 -9.46 14.12
CA LYS A 1102 6.24 -8.28 14.47
C LYS A 1102 6.38 -7.12 13.47
N ALA A 1103 7.56 -6.95 12.85
CA ALA A 1103 7.85 -5.90 11.87
C ALA A 1103 7.49 -6.27 10.42
N MET A 1104 7.31 -7.57 10.13
CA MET A 1104 6.79 -8.14 8.87
C MET A 1104 5.39 -7.64 8.50
N VAL A 1105 4.79 -6.83 9.38
CA VAL A 1105 3.64 -5.99 9.09
C VAL A 1105 3.92 -4.57 9.61
N GLY A 1106 4.67 -3.81 8.80
CA GLY A 1106 4.84 -2.36 8.81
C GLY A 1106 5.07 -1.70 10.18
N SER A 1107 6.31 -1.40 10.54
CA SER A 1107 6.63 -0.51 11.67
C SER A 1107 6.40 0.96 11.30
N VAL A 1108 5.60 1.70 12.10
CA VAL A 1108 5.76 3.15 12.24
C VAL A 1108 6.65 3.36 13.47
N SER A 1109 7.78 4.01 13.27
CA SER A 1109 8.59 4.54 14.36
C SER A 1109 7.75 5.56 15.13
N GLY A 1110 7.45 5.27 16.39
CA GLY A 1110 6.71 6.18 17.26
C GLY A 1110 7.51 7.45 17.55
N GLN A 1111 6.95 8.58 17.12
CA GLN A 1111 6.92 9.81 17.89
C GLN A 1111 5.52 10.38 17.68
N ASP A 1112 4.61 10.03 18.59
CA ASP A 1112 3.44 10.83 19.01
C ASP A 1112 2.55 9.91 19.87
N GLU A 1113 2.98 9.66 21.10
CA GLU A 1113 2.05 9.44 22.21
C GLU A 1113 1.76 10.80 22.83
N LYS A 1114 0.62 11.40 22.47
CA LYS A 1114 -0.14 12.34 23.30
C LYS A 1114 -1.57 12.52 22.79
#